data_AF-A0A9D6FR62-F1
#
_entry.id   AF-A0A9D6FR62-F1
#
_cell.length_a   1.000
_cell.length_b   1.000
_cell.length_c   1.000
_cell.angle_alpha   90.00
_cell.angle_beta   90.00
_cell.angle_gamma   90.00
#
_symmetry.space_group_name_H-M   'P 1'
#
loop_
_entity.id
_entity.type
_entity.pdbx_description
1 polymer ?
#
loop_
_entity_poly.entity_id
_entity_poly.type
_entity_poly.pdbx_seq_one_letter_code
_entity_poly.pdbx_strand_id
1 'polypeptide(L)'
;MSGKKEDDPLHDGRTIPDINPHDGRMMPDIDPHDGNTIIEPPLREGAFEEVAPASPAEKPATAPPPTRKRLAGERGTKVRRTGTAVREVKPPSKIGKTIKKALFFGVPLLIVGLVAAGFFVRDGNDDIVWVALLKNFGIMKDEAKPKKAAPEREPHEMQVRFDGILKNLNYVQDQLDQINKQLAKGEWTKESAQAALGNLETQKELVDRIDKELTAFETWYRDVYLKNHAAYEEARKAGDKEKMKQLDAVLERAKYKDIEVKDQEITGARNQLISLRNWYPGIRSGFPSREEIAAGKLPGKTGSGASRVDTPRGDPKKEFDVSRLNRYAGITAGTWLRKEHLLENLAMGTEVRKLVDSVFSAVEKDHAVQQTFIWFDERETTQPDEKIVFADRLPRAQRSDKVKIQGAEHECAVVEYQGGVLVWILRDGPLPDRLSVRIEGTGLSITATEVGEKTLKVKDREIRCAFVELKGKSGDKETIRRYWYSTNVPTWIVREEEETPGDLRRSSQLVDYGASARAPFSSTAAKKDDPRKDDPKKDPDKKPTLPKMPAAWAGFEVGTWLRLKTTRKQGPTPQEFWDDTILVKVEGDEAIFRNEHLLATGEVTSAERRQPLQGTAPTVVGEDKVEVAGVSIRCVVAERDGLKMWIAAEGPAMGCSLRTEGKGTWTTVVRIGEDQIVIAGEGFTCFTHETVDSSGAKAKYWSSSKIPGMVGRSVIEKTGEDASTTVTEVVAFGKGAKPPFPGQETTPPRDDGVAKDKTAEELEAAADAAVEKGKPASADVLRAYRAGLPADKEQLRALKEKAESAETNMKAAVDGYALAKARGADAERMEERIARLQKILALLRKCREAIEAELAK
;
A
#
# COMPACT_ATOMS: atom_id res chain seq x y z
N MET A 1 57.62 2.64 53.91
CA MET A 1 56.60 1.57 54.01
C MET A 1 55.61 2.01 55.08
N SER A 2 54.40 2.36 54.66
CA SER A 2 53.38 3.08 55.44
C SER A 2 52.05 2.97 54.66
N GLY A 3 50.87 3.18 55.24
CA GLY A 3 50.51 3.45 56.64
C GLY A 3 48.98 3.67 56.72
N LYS A 4 48.35 3.39 57.87
CA LYS A 4 46.90 3.61 58.05
C LYS A 4 46.58 5.09 58.28
N LYS A 5 45.48 5.60 57.72
CA LYS A 5 44.28 6.03 58.49
C LYS A 5 43.13 6.56 57.60
N GLU A 6 41.99 6.82 58.26
CA GLU A 6 40.79 7.52 57.76
C GLU A 6 40.97 9.06 57.77
N ASP A 7 39.86 9.78 57.53
CA ASP A 7 39.57 11.20 57.78
C ASP A 7 39.61 12.19 56.58
N ASP A 8 38.42 12.77 56.29
CA ASP A 8 38.15 14.09 55.66
C ASP A 8 38.55 15.24 56.62
N PRO A 9 38.49 16.58 56.28
CA PRO A 9 38.00 17.28 55.07
C PRO A 9 38.90 18.50 54.64
N LEU A 10 38.31 19.48 53.90
CA LEU A 10 38.51 20.96 53.92
C LEU A 10 39.14 21.73 52.73
N HIS A 11 38.74 23.01 52.67
CA HIS A 11 38.95 24.11 51.70
C HIS A 11 40.42 24.49 51.36
N ASP A 12 40.76 25.35 50.39
CA ASP A 12 40.02 26.34 49.55
C ASP A 12 40.78 26.58 48.21
N GLY A 13 40.28 27.17 47.11
CA GLY A 13 38.98 27.77 46.75
C GLY A 13 39.11 29.18 46.13
N ARG A 14 38.06 29.69 45.44
CA ARG A 14 37.83 31.10 45.03
C ARG A 14 36.50 31.33 44.29
N THR A 15 35.83 32.41 44.67
CA THR A 15 34.57 33.00 44.18
C THR A 15 34.55 33.47 42.71
N ILE A 16 33.42 33.23 42.01
CA ILE A 16 32.39 34.22 41.52
C ILE A 16 32.92 35.58 40.96
N PRO A 17 32.38 36.15 39.84
CA PRO A 17 30.96 36.09 39.41
C PRO A 17 30.63 35.88 37.91
N ASP A 18 29.34 35.66 37.62
CA ASP A 18 28.70 35.94 36.33
C ASP A 18 28.71 37.44 35.98
N ILE A 19 28.97 37.81 34.72
CA ILE A 19 28.48 39.07 34.12
C ILE A 19 27.98 38.85 32.68
N ASN A 20 26.70 39.17 32.51
CA ASN A 20 26.01 39.60 31.29
C ASN A 20 25.20 40.86 31.75
N PRO A 21 24.83 41.86 30.92
CA PRO A 21 24.88 41.95 29.45
C PRO A 21 25.32 43.33 28.87
N HIS A 22 25.10 43.52 27.56
CA HIS A 22 24.85 44.78 26.82
C HIS A 22 25.67 46.06 27.12
N ASP A 23 26.69 46.32 26.30
CA ASP A 23 26.99 47.57 25.54
C ASP A 23 28.40 47.42 24.89
N GLY A 24 28.85 48.16 23.86
CA GLY A 24 28.21 49.16 23.00
C GLY A 24 29.25 50.10 22.35
N ARG A 25 29.14 50.39 21.04
CA ARG A 25 30.03 51.29 20.21
C ARG A 25 31.42 50.70 19.90
N MET A 26 32.18 51.09 18.85
CA MET A 26 32.09 52.16 17.82
C MET A 26 32.73 51.61 16.51
N MET A 27 32.10 51.71 15.32
CA MET A 27 32.41 52.66 14.19
C MET A 27 33.69 52.34 13.37
N PRO A 28 33.88 52.84 12.12
CA PRO A 28 33.28 54.03 11.49
C PRO A 28 32.32 53.79 10.30
N ASP A 29 31.73 54.89 9.87
CA ASP A 29 30.66 55.02 8.88
C ASP A 29 31.13 55.07 7.41
N ILE A 30 30.18 54.93 6.49
CA ILE A 30 30.27 55.43 5.10
C ILE A 30 28.99 56.22 4.82
N ASP A 31 29.14 57.43 4.28
CA ASP A 31 28.15 58.52 4.29
C ASP A 31 27.27 58.55 3.01
N PRO A 32 25.94 58.82 3.10
CA PRO A 32 25.05 58.93 1.93
C PRO A 32 24.63 60.37 1.54
N HIS A 33 24.18 60.55 0.28
CA HIS A 33 23.71 61.79 -0.39
C HIS A 33 24.85 62.74 -0.85
N ASP A 34 25.00 63.12 -2.13
CA ASP A 34 24.04 63.72 -3.08
C ASP A 34 24.50 63.49 -4.56
N GLY A 35 23.70 63.77 -5.61
CA GLY A 35 22.36 64.37 -5.63
C GLY A 35 21.72 64.35 -7.03
N ASN A 36 20.58 65.03 -7.19
CA ASN A 36 19.78 65.07 -8.43
C ASN A 36 20.41 65.92 -9.55
N THR A 37 20.28 65.47 -10.81
CA THR A 37 20.12 66.38 -11.96
C THR A 37 19.09 65.84 -12.96
N ILE A 38 18.13 66.68 -13.34
CA ILE A 38 17.12 66.44 -14.39
C ILE A 38 17.71 66.86 -15.74
N ILE A 39 17.39 66.15 -16.84
CA ILE A 39 17.25 66.71 -18.20
C ILE A 39 16.47 65.71 -19.11
N GLU A 40 15.40 66.21 -19.72
CA GLU A 40 14.81 65.72 -20.99
C GLU A 40 14.96 66.85 -22.04
N PRO A 41 14.56 66.66 -23.31
CA PRO A 41 15.00 65.68 -24.30
C PRO A 41 15.79 66.43 -25.42
N PRO A 42 15.93 65.92 -26.67
CA PRO A 42 14.91 66.29 -27.67
C PRO A 42 14.65 65.32 -28.85
N LEU A 43 13.43 65.43 -29.38
CA LEU A 43 12.97 65.37 -30.78
C LEU A 43 13.92 64.88 -31.91
N ARG A 44 13.40 63.95 -32.75
CA ARG A 44 13.26 64.01 -34.25
C ARG A 44 12.83 62.63 -34.81
N GLU A 45 12.28 62.41 -36.01
CA GLU A 45 11.43 63.07 -37.02
C GLU A 45 11.42 62.12 -38.26
N GLY A 46 10.32 61.99 -39.01
CA GLY A 46 10.18 61.09 -40.20
C GLY A 46 9.51 59.73 -39.88
N ALA A 47 8.37 59.28 -40.44
CA ALA A 47 7.63 59.55 -41.70
C ALA A 47 8.33 58.99 -42.96
N PHE A 48 7.66 58.39 -43.97
CA PHE A 48 6.23 58.22 -44.33
C PHE A 48 5.85 56.69 -44.39
N GLU A 49 4.69 56.17 -44.85
CA GLU A 49 3.68 56.65 -45.82
C GLU A 49 2.26 56.03 -45.62
N GLU A 50 1.28 56.60 -46.32
CA GLU A 50 -0.17 56.29 -46.38
C GLU A 50 -0.49 54.89 -46.99
N VAL A 51 -1.71 54.32 -46.93
CA VAL A 51 -2.96 54.74 -47.65
C VAL A 51 -4.25 54.32 -46.93
N ALA A 52 -5.21 55.24 -46.90
CA ALA A 52 -6.66 55.05 -46.65
C ALA A 52 -7.42 55.47 -47.95
N PRO A 53 -8.77 55.36 -48.14
CA PRO A 53 -9.87 55.20 -47.17
C PRO A 53 -10.86 54.07 -47.63
N ALA A 54 -12.18 53.99 -47.34
CA ALA A 54 -13.19 54.91 -46.81
C ALA A 54 -14.40 54.21 -46.15
N SER A 55 -15.23 54.99 -45.44
CA SER A 55 -16.59 54.68 -44.96
C SER A 55 -17.61 55.59 -45.66
N PRO A 56 -18.90 55.21 -45.76
CA PRO A 56 -19.96 55.77 -44.88
C PRO A 56 -20.82 54.65 -44.22
N ALA A 57 -21.59 54.83 -43.13
CA ALA A 57 -22.75 55.71 -42.86
C ALA A 57 -24.00 55.36 -43.74
N GLU A 58 -25.26 55.33 -43.29
CA GLU A 58 -25.96 55.95 -42.13
C GLU A 58 -27.03 55.03 -41.43
N LYS A 59 -27.92 55.62 -40.61
CA LYS A 59 -29.13 55.05 -39.94
C LYS A 59 -30.41 55.44 -40.77
N PRO A 60 -31.69 55.41 -40.31
CA PRO A 60 -32.33 54.84 -39.10
C PRO A 60 -33.70 54.07 -39.29
N ALA A 61 -34.15 53.44 -38.18
CA ALA A 61 -35.54 53.17 -37.70
C ALA A 61 -36.78 53.09 -38.63
N THR A 62 -37.60 52.02 -38.48
CA THR A 62 -39.10 52.05 -38.37
C THR A 62 -39.71 50.67 -38.01
N ALA A 63 -41.03 50.60 -37.81
CA ALA A 63 -41.88 49.42 -37.54
C ALA A 63 -43.33 49.69 -38.04
N PRO A 64 -44.38 48.83 -37.87
CA PRO A 64 -44.43 47.41 -37.49
C PRO A 64 -45.14 46.43 -38.51
N PRO A 65 -46.38 45.89 -38.32
CA PRO A 65 -46.75 44.46 -38.45
C PRO A 65 -47.54 44.14 -39.76
N PRO A 66 -48.22 42.97 -40.01
CA PRO A 66 -48.62 41.80 -39.17
C PRO A 66 -48.34 40.41 -39.86
N THR A 67 -49.04 39.24 -39.81
CA THR A 67 -50.42 38.82 -39.38
C THR A 67 -50.60 37.28 -39.26
N ARG A 68 -51.42 36.79 -38.28
CA ARG A 68 -52.23 35.52 -38.26
C ARG A 68 -51.47 34.15 -38.28
N LYS A 69 -52.00 32.99 -37.82
CA LYS A 69 -53.35 32.57 -37.31
C LYS A 69 -53.29 31.24 -36.48
N ARG A 70 -53.98 31.18 -35.31
CA ARG A 70 -54.60 29.98 -34.63
C ARG A 70 -53.67 28.79 -34.21
N LEU A 71 -54.02 27.90 -33.27
CA LEU A 71 -55.24 27.66 -32.45
C LEU A 71 -54.89 27.14 -31.01
N ALA A 72 -55.90 26.72 -30.22
CA ALA A 72 -55.85 26.32 -28.80
C ALA A 72 -54.98 25.06 -28.51
N GLY A 73 -54.60 24.74 -27.26
CA GLY A 73 -54.91 25.32 -25.93
C GLY A 73 -54.02 24.67 -24.85
N GLU A 74 -54.28 24.73 -23.52
CA GLU A 74 -55.31 25.39 -22.71
C GLU A 74 -54.79 25.54 -21.23
N ARG A 75 -55.64 25.98 -20.31
CA ARG A 75 -55.42 26.18 -18.85
C ARG A 75 -54.96 24.93 -18.05
N GLY A 76 -54.45 25.06 -16.81
CA GLY A 76 -54.22 26.26 -15.97
C GLY A 76 -54.35 25.93 -14.46
N THR A 77 -53.60 26.61 -13.59
CA THR A 77 -53.36 26.17 -12.20
C THR A 77 -54.03 27.00 -11.08
N LYS A 78 -53.97 26.43 -9.86
CA LYS A 78 -54.10 27.03 -8.50
C LYS A 78 -55.50 27.18 -7.84
N VAL A 79 -55.71 26.31 -6.86
CA VAL A 79 -55.95 26.62 -5.42
C VAL A 79 -57.01 27.67 -5.05
N ARG A 80 -58.02 27.26 -4.26
CA ARG A 80 -58.55 28.09 -3.16
C ARG A 80 -59.14 27.25 -2.01
N ARG A 81 -59.03 27.77 -0.77
CA ARG A 81 -59.65 27.20 0.44
C ARG A 81 -61.13 27.62 0.55
N THR A 82 -61.95 26.71 1.05
CA THR A 82 -63.19 26.93 1.81
C THR A 82 -63.28 25.81 2.87
N GLY A 83 -64.03 25.91 3.97
CA GLY A 83 -64.92 26.98 4.43
C GLY A 83 -66.19 26.35 5.02
N THR A 84 -66.31 26.30 6.35
CA THR A 84 -67.37 25.58 7.05
C THR A 84 -68.68 26.39 7.15
N ALA A 85 -69.81 25.74 6.86
CA ALA A 85 -71.14 26.19 7.29
C ALA A 85 -72.10 24.99 7.43
N VAL A 86 -72.91 25.01 8.48
CA VAL A 86 -73.91 23.97 8.82
C VAL A 86 -75.24 24.26 8.13
N ARG A 87 -75.98 23.23 7.70
CA ARG A 87 -77.46 23.35 7.66
C ARG A 87 -78.26 22.05 7.76
N GLU A 88 -79.01 21.96 8.87
CA GLU A 88 -80.38 21.46 9.09
C GLU A 88 -80.83 20.06 8.59
N VAL A 89 -81.58 19.37 9.46
CA VAL A 89 -82.13 18.02 9.28
C VAL A 89 -83.65 18.07 9.06
N LYS A 90 -84.21 17.13 8.27
CA LYS A 90 -85.64 16.77 8.31
C LYS A 90 -85.83 15.25 8.53
N PRO A 91 -86.92 14.80 9.18
CA PRO A 91 -86.99 13.48 9.81
C PRO A 91 -87.83 12.47 8.98
N PRO A 92 -88.30 11.30 9.48
CA PRO A 92 -87.79 10.03 8.98
C PRO A 92 -88.80 9.22 8.16
N SER A 93 -88.35 8.60 7.07
CA SER A 93 -89.19 7.67 6.29
C SER A 93 -89.36 6.31 7.01
N LYS A 94 -90.50 5.65 6.75
CA LYS A 94 -90.89 4.39 7.44
C LYS A 94 -89.89 3.23 7.24
N ILE A 95 -89.05 3.31 6.20
CA ILE A 95 -87.97 2.37 5.87
C ILE A 95 -87.00 2.19 7.07
N GLY A 96 -86.78 3.23 7.87
CA GLY A 96 -85.86 3.20 9.01
C GLY A 96 -86.22 2.17 10.10
N LYS A 97 -87.49 1.75 10.23
CA LYS A 97 -87.86 0.66 11.18
C LYS A 97 -87.46 -0.72 10.68
N THR A 98 -87.55 -0.98 9.37
CA THR A 98 -87.13 -2.25 8.77
C THR A 98 -85.61 -2.36 8.77
N ILE A 99 -84.90 -1.29 8.39
CA ILE A 99 -83.44 -1.22 8.49
C ILE A 99 -82.98 -1.37 9.95
N LYS A 100 -83.65 -0.74 10.93
CA LYS A 100 -83.33 -0.98 12.34
C LYS A 100 -83.50 -2.44 12.75
N LYS A 101 -84.55 -3.16 12.32
CA LYS A 101 -84.68 -4.60 12.62
C LYS A 101 -83.61 -5.45 11.93
N ALA A 102 -83.31 -5.17 10.66
CA ALA A 102 -82.23 -5.84 9.92
C ALA A 102 -80.86 -5.63 10.60
N LEU A 103 -80.59 -4.42 11.10
CA LEU A 103 -79.40 -4.16 11.92
C LEU A 103 -79.46 -4.85 13.28
N PHE A 104 -80.59 -4.82 13.99
CA PHE A 104 -80.69 -5.35 15.36
C PHE A 104 -80.59 -6.87 15.47
N PHE A 105 -80.93 -7.62 14.41
CA PHE A 105 -80.71 -9.07 14.33
C PHE A 105 -79.50 -9.44 13.46
N GLY A 106 -79.28 -8.72 12.37
CA GLY A 106 -78.16 -8.97 11.46
C GLY A 106 -76.81 -8.59 12.06
N VAL A 107 -76.67 -7.45 12.74
CA VAL A 107 -75.37 -7.04 13.32
C VAL A 107 -74.91 -7.99 14.43
N PRO A 108 -75.74 -8.46 15.38
CA PRO A 108 -75.30 -9.49 16.32
C PRO A 108 -74.87 -10.80 15.65
N LEU A 109 -75.62 -11.28 14.64
CA LEU A 109 -75.24 -12.48 13.89
C LEU A 109 -73.95 -12.30 13.07
N LEU A 110 -73.73 -11.11 12.49
CA LEU A 110 -72.55 -10.77 11.70
C LEU A 110 -71.34 -10.53 12.63
N ILE A 111 -71.53 -9.98 13.83
CA ILE A 111 -70.50 -9.90 14.88
C ILE A 111 -70.14 -11.31 15.37
N VAL A 112 -71.11 -12.17 15.69
CA VAL A 112 -70.83 -13.58 16.07
C VAL A 112 -70.14 -14.32 14.93
N GLY A 113 -70.53 -14.07 13.67
CA GLY A 113 -69.87 -14.60 12.48
C GLY A 113 -68.43 -14.10 12.31
N LEU A 114 -68.15 -12.82 12.54
CA LEU A 114 -66.81 -12.25 12.53
C LEU A 114 -65.95 -12.74 13.70
N VAL A 115 -66.54 -12.91 14.88
CA VAL A 115 -65.86 -13.49 16.06
C VAL A 115 -65.49 -14.94 15.78
N ALA A 116 -66.42 -15.76 15.28
CA ALA A 116 -66.14 -17.13 14.87
C ALA A 116 -65.10 -17.20 13.74
N ALA A 117 -65.23 -16.37 12.70
CA ALA A 117 -64.26 -16.29 11.62
C ALA A 117 -62.86 -15.90 12.13
N GLY A 118 -62.75 -14.99 13.10
CA GLY A 118 -61.48 -14.62 13.74
C GLY A 118 -60.79 -15.73 14.53
N PHE A 119 -61.46 -16.87 14.79
CA PHE A 119 -60.83 -18.09 15.32
C PHE A 119 -60.29 -19.04 14.24
N PHE A 120 -60.75 -18.92 12.99
CA PHE A 120 -60.34 -19.78 11.86
C PHE A 120 -59.45 -19.07 10.83
N VAL A 121 -59.59 -17.75 10.70
CA VAL A 121 -58.69 -16.90 9.91
C VAL A 121 -57.40 -16.67 10.70
N ARG A 122 -56.27 -16.86 10.02
CA ARG A 122 -54.93 -16.56 10.51
C ARG A 122 -54.36 -15.33 9.81
N ASP A 123 -53.44 -14.64 10.47
CA ASP A 123 -52.74 -13.49 9.92
C ASP A 123 -51.51 -13.87 9.08
N GLY A 124 -50.74 -12.88 8.63
CA GLY A 124 -49.51 -13.11 7.86
C GLY A 124 -48.37 -13.78 8.63
N ASN A 125 -48.51 -14.02 9.94
CA ASN A 125 -47.56 -14.70 10.80
C ASN A 125 -48.04 -16.11 11.21
N ASP A 126 -49.15 -16.60 10.63
CA ASP A 126 -49.84 -17.85 10.98
C ASP A 126 -50.45 -17.89 12.40
N ASP A 127 -50.54 -16.73 13.08
CA ASP A 127 -51.29 -16.58 14.33
C ASP A 127 -52.79 -16.43 14.05
N ILE A 128 -53.64 -17.02 14.89
CA ILE A 128 -55.10 -16.81 14.82
C ILE A 128 -55.40 -15.32 15.08
N VAL A 129 -56.30 -14.71 14.30
CA VAL A 129 -56.52 -13.24 14.33
C VAL A 129 -56.81 -12.69 15.74
N TRP A 130 -57.55 -13.42 16.58
CA TRP A 130 -57.76 -13.03 17.98
C TRP A 130 -56.48 -13.00 18.84
N VAL A 131 -55.53 -13.90 18.60
CA VAL A 131 -54.23 -13.94 19.29
C VAL A 131 -53.38 -12.74 18.85
N ALA A 132 -53.28 -12.48 17.54
CA ALA A 132 -52.59 -11.31 17.01
C ALA A 132 -53.20 -9.99 17.53
N LEU A 133 -54.53 -9.91 17.70
CA LEU A 133 -55.20 -8.75 18.28
C LEU A 133 -54.84 -8.56 19.77
N LEU A 134 -54.85 -9.63 20.56
CA LEU A 134 -54.55 -9.58 22.00
C LEU A 134 -53.06 -9.30 22.30
N LYS A 135 -52.15 -9.70 21.39
CA LYS A 135 -50.75 -9.25 21.39
C LYS A 135 -50.62 -7.76 21.08
N ASN A 136 -51.29 -7.27 20.03
CA ASN A 136 -51.25 -5.84 19.65
C ASN A 136 -51.85 -4.91 20.71
N PHE A 137 -52.78 -5.37 21.54
CA PHE A 137 -53.27 -4.64 22.72
C PHE A 137 -52.39 -4.81 23.98
N GLY A 138 -51.26 -5.53 23.89
CA GLY A 138 -50.33 -5.75 25.01
C GLY A 138 -50.86 -6.65 26.14
N ILE A 139 -51.98 -7.35 25.90
CA ILE A 139 -52.66 -8.19 26.90
C ILE A 139 -51.96 -9.55 27.02
N MET A 140 -51.47 -10.09 25.89
CA MET A 140 -50.50 -11.18 25.88
C MET A 140 -49.11 -10.62 25.59
N LYS A 141 -48.11 -11.07 26.38
CA LYS A 141 -46.70 -10.96 25.99
C LYS A 141 -46.38 -12.08 24.99
N ASP A 142 -45.48 -11.83 24.04
CA ASP A 142 -45.00 -12.88 23.15
C ASP A 142 -44.22 -13.93 23.96
N GLU A 143 -44.82 -15.11 24.14
CA GLU A 143 -44.05 -16.31 24.46
C GLU A 143 -43.12 -16.62 23.29
N ALA A 144 -41.82 -16.55 23.55
CA ALA A 144 -40.77 -16.71 22.55
C ALA A 144 -40.63 -18.17 22.09
N LYS A 145 -41.62 -18.67 21.33
CA LYS A 145 -41.42 -19.81 20.44
C LYS A 145 -40.24 -19.49 19.53
N PRO A 146 -39.22 -20.35 19.42
CA PRO A 146 -38.10 -20.09 18.53
C PRO A 146 -38.65 -20.01 17.10
N LYS A 147 -38.56 -18.81 16.49
CA LYS A 147 -38.84 -18.65 15.07
C LYS A 147 -37.92 -19.62 14.34
N LYS A 148 -38.49 -20.55 13.55
CA LYS A 148 -37.73 -21.09 12.41
C LYS A 148 -37.26 -19.88 11.62
N ALA A 149 -35.96 -19.73 11.44
CA ALA A 149 -35.42 -18.61 10.70
C ALA A 149 -36.08 -18.58 9.31
N ALA A 150 -36.83 -17.51 9.04
CA ALA A 150 -37.15 -17.19 7.66
C ALA A 150 -35.81 -16.90 6.98
N PRO A 151 -35.50 -17.50 5.82
CA PRO A 151 -34.19 -17.36 5.20
C PRO A 151 -33.85 -15.89 5.00
N GLU A 152 -32.63 -15.54 5.41
CA GLU A 152 -32.10 -14.19 5.50
C GLU A 152 -32.23 -13.46 4.15
N ARG A 153 -33.05 -12.40 4.11
CA ARG A 153 -33.19 -11.52 2.92
C ARG A 153 -32.03 -10.51 2.81
N GLU A 154 -30.85 -10.93 3.23
CA GLU A 154 -29.74 -10.03 3.51
C GLU A 154 -29.03 -9.47 2.27
N PRO A 155 -28.72 -10.21 1.18
CA PRO A 155 -27.84 -9.71 0.13
C PRO A 155 -28.25 -8.36 -0.46
N HIS A 156 -29.54 -8.21 -0.78
CA HIS A 156 -30.07 -6.94 -1.30
C HIS A 156 -30.22 -5.86 -0.22
N GLU A 157 -30.64 -6.20 1.00
CA GLU A 157 -30.72 -5.21 2.08
C GLU A 157 -29.35 -4.67 2.46
N MET A 158 -28.32 -5.52 2.44
CA MET A 158 -26.94 -5.14 2.72
C MET A 158 -26.33 -4.33 1.57
N GLN A 159 -26.63 -4.65 0.30
CA GLN A 159 -26.29 -3.78 -0.83
C GLN A 159 -26.90 -2.37 -0.67
N VAL A 160 -28.21 -2.27 -0.40
CA VAL A 160 -28.90 -0.99 -0.24
C VAL A 160 -28.38 -0.20 0.96
N ARG A 161 -27.93 -0.89 2.03
CA ARG A 161 -27.21 -0.25 3.15
C ARG A 161 -25.84 0.27 2.72
N PHE A 162 -25.07 -0.47 1.90
CA PHE A 162 -23.77 -0.03 1.40
C PHE A 162 -23.88 1.17 0.44
N ASP A 163 -24.84 1.16 -0.48
CA ASP A 163 -25.16 2.32 -1.32
C ASP A 163 -25.56 3.54 -0.45
N GLY A 164 -26.28 3.29 0.65
CA GLY A 164 -26.61 4.28 1.68
C GLY A 164 -25.37 4.85 2.41
N ILE A 165 -24.44 3.99 2.81
CA ILE A 165 -23.14 4.36 3.40
C ILE A 165 -22.36 5.27 2.45
N LEU A 166 -22.18 4.87 1.20
CA LEU A 166 -21.48 5.66 0.17
C LEU A 166 -22.16 7.02 -0.05
N LYS A 167 -23.49 7.06 -0.08
CA LYS A 167 -24.25 8.31 -0.20
C LYS A 167 -24.07 9.22 1.02
N ASN A 168 -24.07 8.66 2.22
CA ASN A 168 -23.89 9.39 3.47
C ASN A 168 -22.46 9.94 3.60
N LEU A 169 -21.43 9.16 3.22
CA LEU A 169 -20.03 9.61 3.17
C LEU A 169 -19.85 10.84 2.27
N ASN A 170 -20.38 10.78 1.04
CA ASN A 170 -20.31 11.89 0.10
C ASN A 170 -21.09 13.13 0.60
N TYR A 171 -22.25 12.93 1.23
CA TYR A 171 -23.01 14.02 1.85
C TYR A 171 -22.25 14.71 3.01
N VAL A 172 -21.65 13.92 3.91
CA VAL A 172 -20.79 14.45 4.98
C VAL A 172 -19.63 15.25 4.39
N GLN A 173 -18.97 14.71 3.36
CA GLN A 173 -17.87 15.37 2.68
C GLN A 173 -18.28 16.72 2.10
N ASP A 174 -19.40 16.79 1.37
CA ASP A 174 -19.93 18.04 0.82
C ASP A 174 -20.30 19.07 1.91
N GLN A 175 -20.83 18.62 3.05
CA GLN A 175 -21.16 19.51 4.18
C GLN A 175 -19.91 20.06 4.86
N LEU A 176 -18.90 19.23 5.13
CA LEU A 176 -17.61 19.68 5.66
C LEU A 176 -16.89 20.61 4.68
N ASP A 177 -16.97 20.35 3.37
CA ASP A 177 -16.47 21.25 2.32
C ASP A 177 -17.14 22.63 2.36
N GLN A 178 -18.47 22.67 2.50
CA GLN A 178 -19.23 23.92 2.57
C GLN A 178 -18.87 24.73 3.82
N ILE A 179 -18.74 24.09 4.98
CA ILE A 179 -18.33 24.74 6.23
C ILE A 179 -16.89 25.27 6.14
N ASN A 180 -15.95 24.47 5.60
CA ASN A 180 -14.56 24.90 5.43
C ASN A 180 -14.44 26.09 4.45
N LYS A 181 -15.22 26.09 3.37
CA LYS A 181 -15.31 27.22 2.43
C LYS A 181 -15.92 28.48 3.05
N GLN A 182 -16.78 28.35 4.06
CA GLN A 182 -17.26 29.49 4.86
C GLN A 182 -16.20 30.01 5.84
N LEU A 183 -15.46 29.10 6.52
CA LEU A 183 -14.34 29.48 7.39
C LEU A 183 -13.29 30.31 6.63
N ALA A 184 -12.88 29.83 5.44
CA ALA A 184 -11.89 30.51 4.60
C ALA A 184 -12.32 31.92 4.14
N LYS A 185 -13.63 32.18 4.00
CA LYS A 185 -14.15 33.53 3.71
C LYS A 185 -14.11 34.45 4.92
N GLY A 186 -14.29 33.90 6.12
CA GLY A 186 -14.34 34.65 7.39
C GLY A 186 -15.52 35.60 7.53
N GLU A 187 -16.59 35.40 6.75
CA GLU A 187 -17.81 36.21 6.73
C GLU A 187 -18.85 35.60 7.68
N TRP A 188 -18.63 35.77 8.98
CA TRP A 188 -19.45 35.16 10.03
C TRP A 188 -20.38 36.15 10.72
N THR A 189 -21.61 35.70 11.00
CA THR A 189 -22.48 36.29 12.02
C THR A 189 -22.58 35.31 13.20
N LYS A 190 -23.16 35.75 14.32
CA LYS A 190 -23.37 34.90 15.49
C LYS A 190 -24.27 33.70 15.15
N GLU A 191 -25.29 33.95 14.35
CA GLU A 191 -26.28 32.97 13.89
C GLU A 191 -25.66 31.99 12.90
N SER A 192 -24.89 32.46 11.91
CA SER A 192 -24.23 31.55 10.96
C SER A 192 -23.13 30.72 11.61
N ALA A 193 -22.39 31.26 12.57
CA ALA A 193 -21.39 30.52 13.33
C ALA A 193 -22.03 29.44 14.23
N GLN A 194 -23.15 29.75 14.92
CA GLN A 194 -23.88 28.75 15.71
C GLN A 194 -24.51 27.67 14.82
N ALA A 195 -25.08 28.04 13.67
CA ALA A 195 -25.65 27.09 12.71
C ALA A 195 -24.57 26.17 12.09
N ALA A 196 -23.41 26.71 11.71
CA ALA A 196 -22.30 25.92 11.19
C ALA A 196 -21.73 24.97 12.24
N LEU A 197 -21.57 25.41 13.50
CA LEU A 197 -21.12 24.55 14.60
C LEU A 197 -22.12 23.41 14.90
N GLY A 198 -23.43 23.70 14.91
CA GLY A 198 -24.47 22.68 15.06
C GLY A 198 -24.54 21.70 13.88
N ASN A 199 -24.33 22.17 12.64
CA ASN A 199 -24.20 21.30 11.48
C ASN A 199 -22.94 20.41 11.62
N LEU A 200 -21.81 20.97 12.04
CA LEU A 200 -20.57 20.22 12.26
C LEU A 200 -20.78 19.07 13.26
N GLU A 201 -21.37 19.35 14.42
CA GLU A 201 -21.72 18.34 15.43
C GLU A 201 -22.64 17.25 14.83
N THR A 202 -23.61 17.63 14.00
CA THR A 202 -24.50 16.69 13.27
C THR A 202 -23.72 15.81 12.28
N GLN A 203 -22.74 16.37 11.57
CA GLN A 203 -21.88 15.59 10.67
C GLN A 203 -21.01 14.60 11.44
N LYS A 204 -20.58 14.94 12.67
CA LYS A 204 -19.85 13.99 13.54
C LYS A 204 -20.72 12.79 13.92
N GLU A 205 -21.95 13.02 14.38
CA GLU A 205 -22.89 11.93 14.70
C GLU A 205 -23.21 11.05 13.49
N LEU A 206 -23.18 11.62 12.29
CA LEU A 206 -23.33 10.87 11.04
C LEU A 206 -22.08 10.04 10.71
N VAL A 207 -20.86 10.58 10.89
CA VAL A 207 -19.59 9.81 10.77
C VAL A 207 -19.55 8.64 11.77
N ASP A 208 -19.85 8.90 13.05
CA ASP A 208 -19.87 7.90 14.13
C ASP A 208 -20.97 6.83 13.92
N ARG A 209 -21.95 7.09 13.04
CA ARG A 209 -22.97 6.12 12.58
C ARG A 209 -22.51 5.33 11.36
N ILE A 210 -21.96 6.01 10.35
CA ILE A 210 -21.42 5.37 9.14
C ILE A 210 -20.34 4.35 9.52
N ASP A 211 -19.48 4.64 10.51
CA ASP A 211 -18.46 3.69 11.01
C ASP A 211 -19.07 2.37 11.48
N LYS A 212 -20.20 2.43 12.19
CA LYS A 212 -20.92 1.24 12.69
C LYS A 212 -21.64 0.50 11.56
N GLU A 213 -22.28 1.23 10.65
CA GLU A 213 -22.98 0.66 9.50
C GLU A 213 -21.99 -0.03 8.54
N LEU A 214 -20.85 0.60 8.25
CA LEU A 214 -19.78 0.05 7.41
C LEU A 214 -19.09 -1.15 8.07
N THR A 215 -18.81 -1.10 9.37
CA THR A 215 -18.22 -2.25 10.10
C THR A 215 -19.17 -3.46 10.11
N ALA A 216 -20.47 -3.24 10.27
CA ALA A 216 -21.48 -4.30 10.16
C ALA A 216 -21.56 -4.87 8.73
N PHE A 217 -21.44 -4.03 7.70
CA PHE A 217 -21.38 -4.47 6.31
C PHE A 217 -20.10 -5.25 5.99
N GLU A 218 -18.93 -4.79 6.43
CA GLU A 218 -17.64 -5.49 6.28
C GLU A 218 -17.66 -6.90 6.90
N THR A 219 -18.21 -7.03 8.11
CA THR A 219 -18.36 -8.31 8.82
C THR A 219 -19.23 -9.27 8.01
N TRP A 220 -20.42 -8.82 7.59
CA TRP A 220 -21.34 -9.61 6.77
C TRP A 220 -20.73 -10.02 5.42
N TYR A 221 -20.10 -9.08 4.70
CA TYR A 221 -19.50 -9.34 3.40
C TYR A 221 -18.39 -10.39 3.50
N ARG A 222 -17.55 -10.30 4.54
CA ARG A 222 -16.46 -11.26 4.79
C ARG A 222 -16.98 -12.64 5.22
N ASP A 223 -17.80 -12.68 6.27
CA ASP A 223 -18.10 -13.91 6.99
C ASP A 223 -19.29 -14.67 6.39
N VAL A 224 -20.19 -13.96 5.68
CA VAL A 224 -21.35 -14.53 4.98
C VAL A 224 -21.15 -14.56 3.47
N TYR A 225 -20.91 -13.42 2.82
CA TYR A 225 -20.90 -13.37 1.35
C TYR A 225 -19.70 -14.09 0.71
N LEU A 226 -18.46 -13.68 1.04
CA LEU A 226 -17.25 -14.30 0.49
C LEU A 226 -17.17 -15.80 0.81
N LYS A 227 -17.55 -16.19 2.03
CA LYS A 227 -17.58 -17.60 2.47
C LYS A 227 -18.54 -18.45 1.63
N ASN A 228 -19.78 -17.99 1.42
CA ASN A 228 -20.76 -18.71 0.61
C ASN A 228 -20.40 -18.69 -0.89
N HIS A 229 -19.77 -17.62 -1.39
CA HIS A 229 -19.27 -17.54 -2.76
C HIS A 229 -18.12 -18.53 -3.03
N ALA A 230 -17.17 -18.65 -2.10
CA ALA A 230 -16.11 -19.65 -2.18
C ALA A 230 -16.68 -21.08 -2.21
N ALA A 231 -17.60 -21.41 -1.29
CA ALA A 231 -18.28 -22.70 -1.26
C ALA A 231 -19.11 -22.99 -2.52
N TYR A 232 -19.62 -21.94 -3.20
CA TYR A 232 -20.32 -22.06 -4.48
C TYR A 232 -19.35 -22.38 -5.62
N GLU A 233 -18.21 -21.69 -5.71
CA GLU A 233 -17.21 -21.99 -6.75
C GLU A 233 -16.53 -23.35 -6.54
N GLU A 234 -16.48 -23.88 -5.31
CA GLU A 234 -16.14 -25.28 -5.05
C GLU A 234 -17.22 -26.26 -5.54
N ALA A 235 -18.49 -26.02 -5.20
CA ALA A 235 -19.61 -26.83 -5.68
C ALA A 235 -19.65 -26.85 -7.22
N ARG A 236 -19.36 -25.71 -7.85
CA ARG A 236 -19.23 -25.54 -9.30
C ARG A 236 -18.09 -26.34 -9.91
N LYS A 237 -16.90 -26.34 -9.29
CA LYS A 237 -15.75 -27.17 -9.71
C LYS A 237 -16.03 -28.67 -9.54
N ALA A 238 -16.76 -29.06 -8.49
CA ALA A 238 -17.18 -30.44 -8.24
C ALA A 238 -18.36 -30.89 -9.13
N GLY A 239 -19.05 -29.96 -9.80
CA GLY A 239 -20.26 -30.25 -10.58
C GLY A 239 -21.52 -30.50 -9.74
N ASP A 240 -21.50 -30.17 -8.45
CA ASP A 240 -22.61 -30.36 -7.51
C ASP A 240 -23.72 -29.32 -7.75
N LYS A 241 -24.69 -29.73 -8.56
CA LYS A 241 -25.85 -28.91 -8.94
C LYS A 241 -26.83 -28.66 -7.79
N GLU A 242 -26.83 -29.49 -6.75
CA GLU A 242 -27.74 -29.30 -5.63
C GLU A 242 -27.17 -28.31 -4.62
N LYS A 243 -25.89 -28.45 -4.25
CA LYS A 243 -25.18 -27.46 -3.41
C LYS A 243 -25.05 -26.11 -4.11
N MET A 244 -24.80 -26.07 -5.43
CA MET A 244 -24.87 -24.81 -6.20
C MET A 244 -26.25 -24.16 -6.08
N LYS A 245 -27.35 -24.91 -6.30
CA LYS A 245 -28.72 -24.37 -6.22
C LYS A 245 -29.10 -23.88 -4.81
N GLN A 246 -28.60 -24.55 -3.77
CA GLN A 246 -28.79 -24.11 -2.38
C GLN A 246 -28.04 -22.79 -2.12
N LEU A 247 -26.78 -22.69 -2.55
CA LEU A 247 -25.95 -21.49 -2.38
C LEU A 247 -26.40 -20.31 -3.25
N ASP A 248 -26.91 -20.55 -4.47
CA ASP A 248 -27.57 -19.53 -5.31
C ASP A 248 -28.81 -18.91 -4.65
N ALA A 249 -29.52 -19.69 -3.82
CA ALA A 249 -30.67 -19.21 -3.06
C ALA A 249 -30.26 -18.38 -1.84
N VAL A 250 -29.12 -18.70 -1.20
CA VAL A 250 -28.53 -17.93 -0.09
C VAL A 250 -27.90 -16.61 -0.58
N LEU A 251 -27.17 -16.67 -1.70
CA LEU A 251 -26.50 -15.51 -2.32
C LEU A 251 -27.43 -14.65 -3.18
N GLU A 252 -28.68 -15.08 -3.40
CA GLU A 252 -29.68 -14.48 -4.29
C GLU A 252 -29.21 -14.16 -5.73
N ARG A 253 -28.16 -14.82 -6.26
CA ARG A 253 -27.52 -14.52 -7.56
C ARG A 253 -28.49 -14.51 -8.74
N ALA A 254 -29.57 -15.30 -8.66
CA ALA A 254 -30.61 -15.37 -9.68
C ALA A 254 -31.49 -14.11 -9.78
N LYS A 255 -31.55 -13.28 -8.72
CA LYS A 255 -32.22 -11.97 -8.68
C LYS A 255 -31.25 -10.84 -8.98
N TYR A 256 -30.06 -10.93 -8.39
CA TYR A 256 -29.03 -9.89 -8.42
C TYR A 256 -27.77 -10.47 -9.06
N LYS A 257 -27.69 -10.38 -10.39
CA LYS A 257 -26.55 -10.89 -11.18
C LYS A 257 -25.22 -10.29 -10.75
N ASP A 258 -25.26 -9.04 -10.33
CA ASP A 258 -24.11 -8.13 -10.30
C ASP A 258 -23.86 -7.57 -8.89
N ILE A 259 -23.93 -8.41 -7.83
CA ILE A 259 -23.35 -8.09 -6.51
C ILE A 259 -21.82 -8.20 -6.60
N GLU A 260 -21.23 -7.39 -7.48
CA GLU A 260 -19.80 -7.08 -7.49
C GLU A 260 -19.54 -5.80 -6.68
N VAL A 261 -19.94 -5.78 -5.40
CA VAL A 261 -19.26 -4.88 -4.45
C VAL A 261 -17.83 -5.39 -4.38
N LYS A 262 -16.90 -4.61 -4.92
CA LYS A 262 -15.49 -5.01 -4.98
C LYS A 262 -14.85 -4.67 -3.65
N ASP A 263 -13.89 -5.47 -3.20
CA ASP A 263 -13.11 -5.16 -1.98
C ASP A 263 -12.51 -3.74 -2.04
N GLN A 264 -12.23 -3.26 -3.26
CA GLN A 264 -11.80 -1.90 -3.57
C GLN A 264 -12.82 -0.81 -3.19
N GLU A 265 -14.12 -1.05 -3.34
CA GLU A 265 -15.18 -0.10 -3.01
C GLU A 265 -15.41 -0.04 -1.49
N ILE A 266 -15.35 -1.19 -0.81
CA ILE A 266 -15.39 -1.27 0.67
C ILE A 266 -14.17 -0.55 1.26
N THR A 267 -12.97 -0.85 0.75
CA THR A 267 -11.72 -0.19 1.12
C THR A 267 -11.77 1.31 0.83
N GLY A 268 -12.38 1.72 -0.29
CA GLY A 268 -12.62 3.11 -0.65
C GLY A 268 -13.52 3.82 0.37
N ALA A 269 -14.65 3.21 0.74
CA ALA A 269 -15.57 3.72 1.76
C ALA A 269 -14.88 3.86 3.13
N ARG A 270 -14.10 2.86 3.55
CA ARG A 270 -13.34 2.87 4.81
C ARG A 270 -12.26 3.96 4.82
N ASN A 271 -11.54 4.15 3.72
CA ASN A 271 -10.56 5.23 3.57
C ASN A 271 -11.20 6.62 3.55
N GLN A 272 -12.34 6.78 2.87
CA GLN A 272 -13.12 8.02 2.87
C GLN A 272 -13.61 8.36 4.29
N LEU A 273 -14.13 7.38 5.03
CA LEU A 273 -14.55 7.53 6.42
C LEU A 273 -13.41 7.99 7.33
N ILE A 274 -12.23 7.35 7.23
CA ILE A 274 -11.03 7.74 8.00
C ILE A 274 -10.61 9.17 7.66
N SER A 275 -10.64 9.55 6.38
CA SER A 275 -10.35 10.92 5.94
C SER A 275 -11.30 11.95 6.56
N LEU A 276 -12.62 11.69 6.54
CA LEU A 276 -13.63 12.57 7.14
C LEU A 276 -13.47 12.70 8.67
N ARG A 277 -13.20 11.58 9.35
CA ARG A 277 -12.92 11.53 10.80
C ARG A 277 -11.66 12.31 11.18
N ASN A 278 -10.62 12.30 10.34
CA ASN A 278 -9.38 13.05 10.55
C ASN A 278 -9.50 14.54 10.16
N TRP A 279 -10.39 14.87 9.21
CA TRP A 279 -10.63 16.25 8.78
C TRP A 279 -11.50 17.04 9.77
N TYR A 280 -12.48 16.37 10.40
CA TYR A 280 -13.42 16.98 11.35
C TYR A 280 -12.75 17.80 12.48
N PRO A 281 -11.72 17.31 13.20
CA PRO A 281 -11.02 18.09 14.23
C PRO A 281 -10.41 19.40 13.71
N GLY A 282 -9.86 19.41 12.49
CA GLY A 282 -9.24 20.59 11.88
C GLY A 282 -10.25 21.66 11.50
N ILE A 283 -11.44 21.28 11.03
CA ILE A 283 -12.55 22.23 10.84
C ILE A 283 -13.07 22.69 12.22
N ARG A 284 -13.21 21.77 13.18
CA ARG A 284 -13.74 22.07 14.52
C ARG A 284 -12.87 23.09 15.26
N SER A 285 -11.54 23.05 15.15
CA SER A 285 -10.64 24.01 15.82
C SER A 285 -10.77 25.44 15.28
N GLY A 286 -11.30 25.64 14.06
CA GLY A 286 -11.64 26.95 13.52
C GLY A 286 -12.84 27.64 14.19
N PHE A 287 -13.66 26.89 14.94
CA PHE A 287 -14.84 27.42 15.65
C PHE A 287 -14.57 27.62 17.14
N PRO A 288 -14.90 28.79 17.73
CA PRO A 288 -15.00 28.94 19.18
C PRO A 288 -16.06 28.01 19.79
N SER A 289 -16.11 27.93 21.12
CA SER A 289 -17.19 27.25 21.85
C SER A 289 -18.56 27.90 21.62
N ARG A 290 -19.65 27.18 21.91
CA ARG A 290 -21.03 27.71 21.77
C ARG A 290 -21.24 28.94 22.65
N GLU A 291 -20.58 28.93 23.81
CA GLU A 291 -20.53 29.95 24.85
C GLU A 291 -19.73 31.19 24.41
N GLU A 292 -18.58 30.98 23.75
CA GLU A 292 -17.79 32.07 23.16
C GLU A 292 -18.53 32.74 21.99
N ILE A 293 -19.17 31.98 21.11
CA ILE A 293 -20.02 32.54 20.05
C ILE A 293 -21.25 33.23 20.66
N ALA A 294 -21.80 32.72 21.77
CA ALA A 294 -22.84 33.42 22.55
C ALA A 294 -22.34 34.78 23.10
N ALA A 295 -21.09 34.85 23.55
CA ALA A 295 -20.40 36.08 23.98
C ALA A 295 -19.93 36.99 22.83
N GLY A 296 -20.14 36.61 21.57
CA GLY A 296 -19.81 37.42 20.39
C GLY A 296 -18.41 37.17 19.80
N LYS A 297 -17.64 36.20 20.32
CA LYS A 297 -16.39 35.74 19.70
C LYS A 297 -16.74 34.87 18.48
N LEU A 298 -16.64 35.46 17.30
CA LEU A 298 -16.90 34.78 16.03
C LEU A 298 -15.71 33.91 15.59
N PRO A 299 -15.91 32.91 14.70
CA PRO A 299 -14.82 32.25 14.00
C PRO A 299 -14.00 33.29 13.23
N GLY A 300 -12.74 33.46 13.61
CA GLY A 300 -11.87 34.43 12.95
C GLY A 300 -11.46 33.96 11.56
N LYS A 301 -11.13 34.89 10.67
CA LYS A 301 -10.04 34.62 9.73
C LYS A 301 -8.82 34.27 10.58
N THR A 302 -8.19 33.12 10.34
CA THR A 302 -6.91 32.78 10.94
C THR A 302 -5.92 33.89 10.59
N GLY A 303 -5.62 34.76 11.55
CA GLY A 303 -4.61 35.80 11.37
C GLY A 303 -3.27 35.16 11.02
N SER A 304 -2.46 35.82 10.21
CA SER A 304 -1.28 35.24 9.54
C SER A 304 -0.10 34.82 10.44
N GLY A 305 -0.34 34.65 11.75
CA GLY A 305 0.57 34.07 12.74
C GLY A 305 -0.07 32.96 13.61
N ALA A 306 -1.33 32.60 13.37
CA ALA A 306 -1.87 31.30 13.76
C ALA A 306 -1.87 30.46 12.48
N SER A 307 -1.13 29.35 12.46
CA SER A 307 -0.97 28.56 11.23
C SER A 307 -2.32 28.24 10.60
N ARG A 308 -2.38 28.45 9.28
CA ARG A 308 -3.46 27.95 8.42
C ARG A 308 -3.61 26.47 8.78
N VAL A 309 -4.82 26.03 9.13
CA VAL A 309 -5.05 24.61 9.42
C VAL A 309 -5.00 23.87 8.08
N ASP A 310 -3.78 23.53 7.67
CA ASP A 310 -3.45 22.87 6.42
C ASP A 310 -3.81 21.38 6.46
N THR A 311 -5.07 21.10 6.80
CA THR A 311 -5.74 19.86 6.40
C THR A 311 -5.60 19.74 4.87
N PRO A 312 -5.10 18.62 4.34
CA PRO A 312 -4.43 18.59 3.05
C PRO A 312 -5.39 18.73 1.86
N ARG A 313 -5.68 19.97 1.49
CA ARG A 313 -6.20 20.40 0.18
C ARG A 313 -5.48 21.69 -0.22
N GLY A 314 -4.52 21.57 -1.13
CA GLY A 314 -3.71 22.69 -1.60
C GLY A 314 -4.53 23.76 -2.35
N ASP A 315 -4.00 24.98 -2.40
CA ASP A 315 -4.60 26.06 -3.19
C ASP A 315 -4.56 25.73 -4.69
N PRO A 316 -5.71 25.80 -5.42
CA PRO A 316 -5.80 25.49 -6.85
C PRO A 316 -5.19 26.57 -7.77
N LYS A 317 -4.17 27.28 -7.27
CA LYS A 317 -3.36 28.29 -7.99
C LYS A 317 -1.86 28.22 -7.65
N LYS A 318 -1.44 27.26 -6.82
CA LYS A 318 -0.05 26.87 -6.60
C LYS A 318 0.01 25.35 -6.54
N GLU A 319 -0.40 24.71 -7.64
CA GLU A 319 -0.22 23.26 -7.78
C GLU A 319 1.28 22.92 -7.71
N PHE A 320 1.59 21.90 -6.94
CA PHE A 320 2.94 21.38 -6.81
C PHE A 320 3.29 20.60 -8.08
N ASP A 321 4.29 21.08 -8.81
CA ASP A 321 4.71 20.57 -10.13
C ASP A 321 5.30 19.15 -10.04
N VAL A 322 4.41 18.15 -10.11
CA VAL A 322 4.74 16.71 -10.03
C VAL A 322 5.72 16.27 -11.13
N SER A 323 5.77 16.96 -12.26
CA SER A 323 6.68 16.63 -13.36
C SER A 323 8.17 16.73 -13.00
N ARG A 324 8.49 17.55 -11.99
CA ARG A 324 9.85 17.69 -11.46
C ARG A 324 10.35 16.41 -10.76
N LEU A 325 9.44 15.56 -10.28
CA LEU A 325 9.76 14.23 -9.75
C LEU A 325 9.94 13.19 -10.87
N ASN A 326 9.10 13.24 -11.92
CA ASN A 326 9.09 12.21 -12.97
C ASN A 326 10.39 12.08 -13.78
N ARG A 327 11.29 13.07 -13.72
CA ARG A 327 12.64 12.97 -14.31
C ARG A 327 13.58 11.95 -13.64
N TYR A 328 13.21 11.39 -12.48
CA TYR A 328 14.11 10.57 -11.65
C TYR A 328 13.69 9.10 -11.46
N ALA A 329 12.54 8.67 -11.98
CA ALA A 329 11.98 7.32 -11.77
C ALA A 329 12.79 6.16 -12.40
N GLY A 330 13.79 6.47 -13.24
CA GLY A 330 14.41 5.48 -14.14
C GLY A 330 15.48 4.56 -13.54
N ILE A 331 16.01 4.78 -12.33
CA ILE A 331 17.14 3.99 -11.78
C ILE A 331 16.76 3.39 -10.43
N THR A 332 16.35 2.12 -10.44
CA THR A 332 16.02 1.33 -9.25
C THR A 332 17.25 1.06 -8.38
N ALA A 333 17.04 0.94 -7.06
CA ALA A 333 18.02 0.62 -6.01
C ALA A 333 19.10 1.68 -5.69
N GLY A 334 19.15 2.84 -6.36
CA GLY A 334 20.17 3.88 -6.11
C GLY A 334 19.71 5.13 -5.34
N THR A 335 18.41 5.32 -5.09
CA THR A 335 17.84 6.68 -5.07
C THR A 335 16.97 7.05 -3.85
N TRP A 336 17.14 6.36 -2.71
CA TRP A 336 16.53 6.82 -1.45
C TRP A 336 17.07 8.20 -0.99
N LEU A 337 18.28 8.56 -1.44
CA LEU A 337 19.00 9.85 -1.27
C LEU A 337 18.29 11.11 -1.82
N ARG A 338 17.00 11.04 -2.19
CA ARG A 338 16.23 12.18 -2.74
C ARG A 338 14.88 12.44 -2.06
N LYS A 339 14.48 11.61 -1.09
CA LYS A 339 13.34 11.92 -0.20
C LYS A 339 13.70 13.06 0.77
N GLU A 340 14.94 13.02 1.28
CA GLU A 340 15.51 14.02 2.20
C GLU A 340 15.61 15.41 1.56
N HIS A 341 15.99 15.51 0.28
CA HIS A 341 16.13 16.80 -0.41
C HIS A 341 14.80 17.57 -0.58
N LEU A 342 13.65 16.92 -0.36
CA LEU A 342 12.32 17.54 -0.31
C LEU A 342 11.96 18.01 1.13
N LEU A 343 12.55 17.39 2.15
CA LEU A 343 12.43 17.76 3.56
C LEU A 343 13.42 18.86 3.98
N GLU A 344 14.65 18.85 3.46
CA GLU A 344 15.64 19.94 3.65
C GLU A 344 15.09 21.28 3.14
N ASN A 345 14.39 21.27 2.00
CA ASN A 345 13.71 22.44 1.44
C ASN A 345 12.40 22.80 2.17
N LEU A 346 11.95 22.00 3.16
CA LEU A 346 10.81 22.27 4.05
C LEU A 346 11.25 22.72 5.46
N ALA A 347 12.51 23.10 5.65
CA ALA A 347 13.05 23.62 6.91
C ALA A 347 12.54 25.04 7.26
N MET A 348 11.23 25.21 7.41
CA MET A 348 10.59 26.44 7.89
C MET A 348 9.50 26.15 8.94
N GLY A 349 9.76 26.51 10.19
CA GLY A 349 8.75 26.69 11.24
C GLY A 349 8.68 25.59 12.31
N THR A 350 8.74 26.02 13.58
CA THR A 350 8.67 25.17 14.78
C THR A 350 7.31 24.47 14.98
N GLU A 351 6.25 24.88 14.26
CA GLU A 351 4.93 24.26 14.36
C GLU A 351 4.82 22.96 13.53
N VAL A 352 5.54 22.86 12.40
CA VAL A 352 5.57 21.64 11.58
C VAL A 352 6.12 20.47 12.38
N ARG A 353 7.16 20.69 13.20
CA ARG A 353 7.75 19.64 14.04
C ARG A 353 6.75 19.06 15.03
N LYS A 354 5.94 19.89 15.69
CA LYS A 354 4.87 19.45 16.60
C LYS A 354 3.78 18.64 15.89
N LEU A 355 3.47 18.98 14.63
CA LEU A 355 2.53 18.21 13.81
C LEU A 355 3.10 16.82 13.48
N VAL A 356 4.39 16.75 13.13
CA VAL A 356 5.12 15.50 12.89
C VAL A 356 5.17 14.63 14.14
N ASP A 357 5.57 15.19 15.30
CA ASP A 357 5.60 14.49 16.59
C ASP A 357 4.21 13.92 16.96
N SER A 358 3.15 14.71 16.75
CA SER A 358 1.77 14.31 17.04
C SER A 358 1.21 13.26 16.06
N VAL A 359 1.73 13.18 14.83
CA VAL A 359 1.38 12.11 13.88
C VAL A 359 2.10 10.82 14.26
N PHE A 360 3.42 10.86 14.53
CA PHE A 360 4.16 9.65 14.88
C PHE A 360 3.72 9.03 16.22
N SER A 361 3.37 9.84 17.23
CA SER A 361 2.82 9.29 18.48
C SER A 361 1.42 8.67 18.36
N ALA A 362 0.74 8.86 17.21
CA ALA A 362 -0.47 8.12 16.84
C ALA A 362 -0.13 6.82 16.06
N VAL A 363 0.86 6.86 15.16
CA VAL A 363 1.37 5.69 14.41
C VAL A 363 1.89 4.59 15.34
N GLU A 364 2.51 4.94 16.47
CA GLU A 364 2.97 3.97 17.48
C GLU A 364 1.84 3.15 18.16
N LYS A 365 0.58 3.59 18.07
CA LYS A 365 -0.52 3.07 18.91
C LYS A 365 -1.65 2.39 18.14
N ASP A 366 -1.65 2.44 16.80
CA ASP A 366 -2.73 1.89 15.98
C ASP A 366 -2.21 0.85 14.96
N HIS A 367 -2.56 -0.41 15.20
CA HIS A 367 -2.18 -1.56 14.39
C HIS A 367 -2.77 -1.51 12.95
N ALA A 368 -3.85 -0.76 12.72
CA ALA A 368 -4.41 -0.56 11.38
C ALA A 368 -3.54 0.39 10.54
N VAL A 369 -2.87 1.36 11.17
CA VAL A 369 -1.96 2.29 10.49
C VAL A 369 -0.66 1.59 10.11
N GLN A 370 -0.14 0.69 10.95
CA GLN A 370 1.00 -0.17 10.60
C GLN A 370 0.69 -1.10 9.42
N GLN A 371 -0.49 -1.73 9.39
CA GLN A 371 -0.97 -2.51 8.24
C GLN A 371 -1.06 -1.65 6.97
N THR A 372 -1.53 -0.40 7.08
CA THR A 372 -1.62 0.52 5.93
C THR A 372 -0.25 0.88 5.37
N PHE A 373 0.77 1.04 6.21
CA PHE A 373 2.15 1.26 5.74
C PHE A 373 2.74 0.03 5.04
N ILE A 374 2.53 -1.18 5.59
CA ILE A 374 2.95 -2.44 4.96
C ILE A 374 2.28 -2.60 3.57
N TRP A 375 1.00 -2.21 3.44
CA TRP A 375 0.27 -2.28 2.18
C TRP A 375 0.69 -1.22 1.13
N PHE A 376 1.42 -0.19 1.54
CA PHE A 376 2.13 0.71 0.62
C PHE A 376 3.47 0.11 0.16
N ASP A 377 4.20 -0.55 1.07
CA ASP A 377 5.48 -1.25 0.77
C ASP A 377 5.27 -2.33 -0.31
N GLU A 378 4.19 -3.11 -0.23
CA GLU A 378 3.80 -4.10 -1.25
C GLU A 378 3.53 -3.49 -2.65
N ARG A 379 3.21 -2.19 -2.73
CA ARG A 379 2.96 -1.49 -4.01
C ARG A 379 4.20 -0.90 -4.68
N GLU A 380 5.32 -0.71 -3.98
CA GLU A 380 6.52 -0.09 -4.56
C GLU A 380 7.24 -0.97 -5.60
N THR A 381 6.81 -2.23 -5.79
CA THR A 381 7.22 -3.06 -6.94
C THR A 381 6.49 -2.74 -8.25
N THR A 382 5.45 -1.88 -8.22
CA THR A 382 4.86 -1.26 -9.40
C THR A 382 5.31 0.20 -9.54
N GLN A 383 6.22 0.44 -10.51
CA GLN A 383 6.61 1.78 -10.93
C GLN A 383 5.39 2.60 -11.40
N PRO A 384 5.42 3.94 -11.29
CA PRO A 384 4.45 4.84 -11.92
C PRO A 384 4.71 5.06 -13.43
N ASP A 385 5.22 4.06 -14.15
CA ASP A 385 4.83 3.91 -15.56
C ASP A 385 3.45 3.24 -15.52
N GLU A 386 2.41 4.05 -15.70
CA GLU A 386 1.03 3.61 -15.49
C GLU A 386 0.71 2.40 -16.37
N LYS A 387 0.39 1.26 -15.73
CA LYS A 387 -0.49 0.26 -16.34
C LYS A 387 -1.87 0.88 -16.48
N ILE A 388 -2.07 1.72 -17.50
CA ILE A 388 -3.39 2.28 -17.79
C ILE A 388 -4.26 1.15 -18.32
N VAL A 389 -4.95 0.49 -17.40
CA VAL A 389 -5.91 -0.57 -17.69
C VAL A 389 -7.14 0.08 -18.34
N PHE A 390 -7.03 0.38 -19.64
CA PHE A 390 -8.12 0.89 -20.49
C PHE A 390 -9.16 -0.22 -20.76
N ALA A 391 -9.82 -0.64 -19.69
CA ALA A 391 -11.03 -1.43 -19.67
C ALA A 391 -12.12 -0.64 -18.92
N ASP A 392 -13.27 -0.50 -19.59
CA ASP A 392 -14.59 -0.24 -19.03
C ASP A 392 -14.91 1.12 -18.38
N ARG A 393 -13.94 1.93 -17.93
CA ARG A 393 -14.21 3.29 -17.40
C ARG A 393 -13.19 4.37 -17.83
N LEU A 394 -13.20 4.74 -19.11
CA LEU A 394 -12.64 6.03 -19.54
C LEU A 394 -13.38 7.18 -18.81
N PRO A 395 -12.66 8.21 -18.29
CA PRO A 395 -13.30 9.48 -17.95
C PRO A 395 -14.02 10.02 -19.19
N ARG A 396 -15.19 10.66 -19.01
CA ARG A 396 -15.91 11.27 -20.13
C ARG A 396 -14.98 12.29 -20.81
N ALA A 397 -14.61 12.02 -22.07
CA ALA A 397 -13.73 12.87 -22.86
C ALA A 397 -14.26 14.32 -22.83
N GLN A 398 -13.46 15.24 -22.27
CA GLN A 398 -13.91 16.61 -22.04
C GLN A 398 -14.07 17.38 -23.35
N ARG A 399 -13.24 17.05 -24.34
CA ARG A 399 -13.26 17.57 -25.71
C ARG A 399 -12.65 16.56 -26.68
N SER A 400 -12.95 16.72 -27.96
CA SER A 400 -12.18 16.14 -29.06
C SER A 400 -11.17 17.17 -29.59
N ASP A 401 -10.06 16.70 -30.13
CA ASP A 401 -9.01 17.51 -30.75
C ASP A 401 -8.34 16.70 -31.88
N LYS A 402 -7.42 17.32 -32.64
CA LYS A 402 -6.65 16.66 -33.70
C LYS A 402 -5.15 16.69 -33.41
N VAL A 403 -4.48 15.56 -33.61
CA VAL A 403 -3.01 15.45 -33.52
C VAL A 403 -2.45 15.09 -34.89
N LYS A 404 -1.37 15.79 -35.30
CA LYS A 404 -0.73 15.57 -36.59
C LYS A 404 0.45 14.61 -36.47
N ILE A 405 0.31 13.41 -37.02
CA ILE A 405 1.29 12.31 -36.93
C ILE A 405 1.70 11.91 -38.35
N GLN A 406 3.00 11.80 -38.64
CA GLN A 406 3.55 11.54 -39.99
C GLN A 406 2.98 12.41 -41.13
N GLY A 407 2.40 13.57 -40.81
CA GLY A 407 1.75 14.47 -41.77
C GLY A 407 0.25 14.31 -41.92
N ALA A 408 -0.35 13.21 -41.45
CA ALA A 408 -1.80 13.01 -41.37
C ALA A 408 -2.40 13.66 -40.11
N GLU A 409 -3.67 14.05 -40.17
CA GLU A 409 -4.43 14.47 -38.98
C GLU A 409 -5.25 13.30 -38.45
N HIS A 410 -5.06 12.96 -37.18
CA HIS A 410 -5.82 11.93 -36.48
C HIS A 410 -6.79 12.57 -35.46
N GLU A 411 -7.97 11.98 -35.28
CA GLU A 411 -8.95 12.46 -34.31
C GLU A 411 -8.64 11.87 -32.92
N CYS A 412 -8.65 12.71 -31.89
CA CYS A 412 -8.31 12.32 -30.53
C CYS A 412 -9.41 12.70 -29.55
N ALA A 413 -9.67 11.82 -28.58
CA ALA A 413 -10.30 12.18 -27.32
C ALA A 413 -9.25 12.83 -26.41
N VAL A 414 -9.55 14.01 -25.85
CA VAL A 414 -8.69 14.63 -24.82
C VAL A 414 -9.26 14.31 -23.45
N VAL A 415 -8.42 13.68 -22.62
CA VAL A 415 -8.71 13.31 -21.24
C VAL A 415 -7.78 14.08 -20.32
N GLU A 416 -8.34 14.72 -19.29
CA GLU A 416 -7.59 15.38 -18.22
C GLU A 416 -7.48 14.42 -17.03
N TYR A 417 -6.27 14.20 -16.56
CA TYR A 417 -5.94 13.40 -15.38
C TYR A 417 -5.66 14.30 -14.16
N GLN A 418 -5.65 13.70 -12.97
CA GLN A 418 -5.36 14.44 -11.73
C GLN A 418 -3.95 15.07 -11.80
N GLY A 419 -3.84 16.36 -11.43
CA GLY A 419 -2.61 17.14 -11.60
C GLY A 419 -2.47 17.84 -12.96
N GLY A 420 -3.58 18.03 -13.70
CA GLY A 420 -3.61 18.88 -14.91
C GLY A 420 -2.92 18.28 -16.14
N VAL A 421 -2.66 16.97 -16.15
CA VAL A 421 -2.07 16.26 -17.29
C VAL A 421 -3.14 15.97 -18.33
N LEU A 422 -2.95 16.49 -19.53
CA LEU A 422 -3.79 16.25 -20.70
C LEU A 422 -3.20 15.10 -21.53
N VAL A 423 -4.04 14.11 -21.86
CA VAL A 423 -3.70 12.98 -22.72
C VAL A 423 -4.64 12.96 -23.92
N TRP A 424 -4.06 12.90 -25.12
CA TRP A 424 -4.77 12.71 -26.38
C TRP A 424 -4.72 11.23 -26.73
N ILE A 425 -5.89 10.59 -26.74
CA ILE A 425 -6.07 9.18 -27.08
C ILE A 425 -6.70 9.11 -28.47
N LEU A 426 -6.09 8.36 -29.39
CA LEU A 426 -6.60 8.18 -30.76
C LEU A 426 -8.03 7.63 -30.77
N ARG A 427 -8.85 8.10 -31.73
CA ARG A 427 -10.14 7.52 -32.09
C ARG A 427 -10.10 6.71 -33.38
N ASP A 428 -9.06 6.91 -34.20
CA ASP A 428 -8.83 6.23 -35.46
C ASP A 428 -7.48 5.48 -35.46
N GLY A 429 -7.26 4.64 -36.47
CA GLY A 429 -6.03 3.84 -36.58
C GLY A 429 -5.99 2.60 -35.67
N PRO A 430 -4.79 2.08 -35.34
CA PRO A 430 -4.63 0.84 -34.58
C PRO A 430 -4.79 1.07 -33.07
N LEU A 431 -5.62 0.24 -32.42
CA LEU A 431 -6.05 0.39 -31.02
C LEU A 431 -6.73 1.76 -30.72
N PRO A 432 -7.87 2.06 -31.38
CA PRO A 432 -8.66 3.26 -31.07
C PRO A 432 -9.21 3.22 -29.64
N ASP A 433 -9.45 4.40 -29.09
CA ASP A 433 -9.79 4.70 -27.70
C ASP A 433 -8.80 4.14 -26.65
N ARG A 434 -7.57 3.79 -27.09
CA ARG A 434 -6.52 3.23 -26.21
C ARG A 434 -5.10 3.75 -26.46
N LEU A 435 -4.73 4.14 -27.69
CA LEU A 435 -3.37 4.59 -27.98
C LEU A 435 -3.18 6.08 -27.65
N SER A 436 -2.39 6.39 -26.62
CA SER A 436 -1.98 7.76 -26.28
C SER A 436 -0.95 8.29 -27.28
N VAL A 437 -1.27 9.40 -27.96
CA VAL A 437 -0.43 10.01 -29.01
C VAL A 437 0.04 11.43 -28.71
N ARG A 438 -0.45 12.04 -27.63
CA ARG A 438 0.13 13.25 -27.05
C ARG A 438 -0.11 13.26 -25.56
N ILE A 439 0.87 13.70 -24.78
CA ILE A 439 0.81 13.88 -23.34
C ILE A 439 1.42 15.25 -23.04
N GLU A 440 0.64 16.12 -22.40
CA GLU A 440 1.09 17.44 -21.95
C GLU A 440 0.71 17.64 -20.49
N GLY A 441 1.70 17.99 -19.67
CA GLY A 441 1.50 18.52 -18.34
C GLY A 441 2.46 19.67 -18.09
N THR A 442 2.58 20.10 -16.84
CA THR A 442 3.78 20.86 -16.43
C THR A 442 5.02 20.01 -16.75
N GLY A 443 6.12 20.64 -17.22
CA GLY A 443 7.44 20.01 -17.45
C GLY A 443 7.53 18.79 -18.38
N LEU A 444 6.42 18.27 -18.91
CA LEU A 444 6.32 17.07 -19.73
C LEU A 444 5.51 17.40 -20.99
N SER A 445 6.12 17.24 -22.17
CA SER A 445 5.42 17.44 -23.45
C SER A 445 5.96 16.43 -24.45
N ILE A 446 5.16 15.42 -24.78
CA ILE A 446 5.53 14.29 -25.64
C ILE A 446 4.42 14.07 -26.67
N THR A 447 4.79 13.92 -27.95
CA THR A 447 3.85 13.74 -29.08
C THR A 447 4.32 12.59 -29.97
N ALA A 448 3.39 11.88 -30.60
CA ALA A 448 3.70 10.79 -31.51
C ALA A 448 4.35 11.30 -32.80
N THR A 449 5.51 10.73 -33.14
CA THR A 449 6.19 10.91 -34.43
C THR A 449 5.77 9.86 -35.46
N GLU A 450 5.43 8.65 -35.01
CA GLU A 450 4.95 7.53 -35.83
C GLU A 450 3.86 6.76 -35.08
N VAL A 451 2.80 6.34 -35.80
CA VAL A 451 1.82 5.33 -35.37
C VAL A 451 1.59 4.36 -36.52
N GLY A 452 1.46 3.06 -36.25
CA GLY A 452 1.16 2.07 -37.28
C GLY A 452 0.98 0.66 -36.74
N GLU A 453 1.03 -0.36 -37.60
CA GLU A 453 1.11 -1.77 -37.20
C GLU A 453 2.51 -2.32 -37.48
N LYS A 454 3.08 -3.07 -36.54
CA LYS A 454 4.35 -3.80 -36.70
C LYS A 454 4.23 -5.21 -36.11
N THR A 455 4.77 -6.21 -36.80
CA THR A 455 4.86 -7.58 -36.29
C THR A 455 6.16 -7.74 -35.49
N LEU A 456 6.06 -8.27 -34.27
CA LEU A 456 7.22 -8.69 -33.48
C LEU A 456 7.29 -10.22 -33.40
N LYS A 457 8.50 -10.77 -33.53
CA LYS A 457 8.75 -12.18 -33.23
C LYS A 457 9.06 -12.35 -31.75
N VAL A 458 8.23 -13.13 -31.06
CA VAL A 458 8.38 -13.53 -29.65
C VAL A 458 8.57 -15.04 -29.64
N LYS A 459 9.77 -15.49 -29.26
CA LYS A 459 10.22 -16.88 -29.45
C LYS A 459 10.03 -17.31 -30.90
N ASP A 460 9.12 -18.26 -31.16
CA ASP A 460 8.81 -18.79 -32.49
C ASP A 460 7.49 -18.27 -33.07
N ARG A 461 6.82 -17.31 -32.38
CA ARG A 461 5.52 -16.76 -32.78
C ARG A 461 5.63 -15.33 -33.25
N GLU A 462 4.87 -15.00 -34.29
CA GLU A 462 4.65 -13.62 -34.72
C GLU A 462 3.45 -13.01 -33.98
N ILE A 463 3.64 -11.84 -33.36
CA ILE A 463 2.60 -11.06 -32.69
C ILE A 463 2.40 -9.76 -33.47
N ARG A 464 1.19 -9.52 -33.96
CA ARG A 464 0.80 -8.20 -34.50
C ARG A 464 0.67 -7.21 -33.35
N CYS A 465 1.30 -6.05 -33.51
CA CYS A 465 1.32 -4.99 -32.51
C CYS A 465 0.94 -3.65 -33.15
N ALA A 466 0.14 -2.85 -32.43
CA ALA A 466 0.08 -1.42 -32.68
C ALA A 466 1.40 -0.80 -32.20
N PHE A 467 2.08 -0.08 -33.08
CA PHE A 467 3.31 0.62 -32.81
C PHE A 467 3.03 2.11 -32.59
N VAL A 468 3.74 2.71 -31.64
CA VAL A 468 3.88 4.17 -31.54
C VAL A 468 5.31 4.56 -31.18
N GLU A 469 5.87 5.52 -31.90
CA GLU A 469 7.03 6.30 -31.45
C GLU A 469 6.53 7.62 -30.87
N LEU A 470 6.90 7.90 -29.63
CA LEU A 470 6.59 9.10 -28.88
C LEU A 470 7.89 9.91 -28.71
N LYS A 471 7.94 11.15 -29.21
CA LYS A 471 9.09 12.05 -29.06
C LYS A 471 8.68 13.33 -28.33
N GLY A 472 9.56 13.81 -27.47
CA GLY A 472 9.36 15.11 -26.83
C GLY A 472 10.35 15.38 -25.72
N LYS A 473 9.90 16.14 -24.72
CA LYS A 473 10.71 16.52 -23.57
C LYS A 473 10.17 15.91 -22.29
N SER A 474 11.00 15.09 -21.64
CA SER A 474 10.91 14.83 -20.21
C SER A 474 11.78 15.87 -19.49
N GLY A 475 11.23 17.08 -19.34
CA GLY A 475 11.95 18.23 -18.81
C GLY A 475 12.94 18.87 -19.78
N ASP A 476 14.22 18.88 -19.42
CA ASP A 476 15.26 19.58 -20.20
C ASP A 476 15.92 18.66 -21.24
N LYS A 477 15.76 17.34 -21.10
CA LYS A 477 16.23 16.34 -22.06
C LYS A 477 15.16 16.04 -23.11
N GLU A 478 15.60 15.87 -24.36
CA GLU A 478 14.78 15.26 -25.40
C GLU A 478 14.76 13.73 -25.20
N THR A 479 13.59 13.11 -25.30
CA THR A 479 13.39 11.67 -25.06
C THR A 479 12.56 11.07 -26.21
N ILE A 480 12.99 9.92 -26.71
CA ILE A 480 12.23 9.10 -27.66
C ILE A 480 11.83 7.80 -26.96
N ARG A 481 10.54 7.50 -26.91
CA ARG A 481 9.99 6.23 -26.39
C ARG A 481 9.29 5.49 -27.52
N ARG A 482 9.43 4.16 -27.59
CA ARG A 482 8.82 3.31 -28.62
C ARG A 482 8.06 2.16 -27.98
N TYR A 483 6.79 2.01 -28.32
CA TYR A 483 5.92 0.98 -27.76
C TYR A 483 5.35 0.08 -28.85
N TRP A 484 5.23 -1.21 -28.53
CA TRP A 484 4.55 -2.21 -29.35
C TRP A 484 3.46 -2.88 -28.49
N TYR A 485 2.21 -2.44 -28.64
CA TYR A 485 1.05 -2.98 -27.92
C TYR A 485 0.42 -4.13 -28.71
N SER A 486 0.15 -5.28 -28.09
CA SER A 486 -0.49 -6.42 -28.79
C SER A 486 -1.89 -6.03 -29.28
N THR A 487 -2.19 -6.31 -30.56
CA THR A 487 -3.56 -6.14 -31.08
C THR A 487 -4.49 -7.27 -30.64
N ASN A 488 -3.93 -8.42 -30.24
CA ASN A 488 -4.68 -9.61 -29.81
C ASN A 488 -5.02 -9.59 -28.30
N VAL A 489 -4.23 -8.89 -27.49
CA VAL A 489 -4.44 -8.76 -26.03
C VAL A 489 -4.39 -7.27 -25.68
N PRO A 490 -5.56 -6.60 -25.50
CA PRO A 490 -5.62 -5.20 -25.13
C PRO A 490 -4.79 -4.87 -23.89
N THR A 491 -4.22 -3.67 -23.84
CA THR A 491 -3.32 -3.15 -22.77
C THR A 491 -1.96 -3.86 -22.62
N TRP A 492 -1.64 -4.85 -23.45
CA TRP A 492 -0.41 -5.66 -23.26
C TRP A 492 0.76 -5.17 -24.11
N ILE A 493 1.80 -4.64 -23.46
CA ILE A 493 3.05 -4.22 -24.13
C ILE A 493 3.92 -5.46 -24.42
N VAL A 494 4.29 -5.63 -25.69
CA VAL A 494 5.14 -6.71 -26.20
C VAL A 494 6.62 -6.31 -26.24
N ARG A 495 6.88 -5.02 -26.49
CA ARG A 495 8.21 -4.39 -26.43
C ARG A 495 8.05 -2.92 -26.06
N GLU A 496 9.02 -2.40 -25.31
CA GLU A 496 9.23 -0.98 -25.05
C GLU A 496 10.70 -0.65 -25.28
N GLU A 497 10.99 0.56 -25.78
CA GLU A 497 12.33 1.12 -25.79
C GLU A 497 12.31 2.59 -25.36
N GLU A 498 13.35 3.02 -24.64
CA GLU A 498 13.57 4.42 -24.31
C GLU A 498 14.99 4.83 -24.72
N GLU A 499 15.08 5.94 -25.45
CA GLU A 499 16.29 6.49 -26.03
C GLU A 499 16.38 7.98 -25.70
N THR A 500 17.44 8.35 -24.95
CA THR A 500 17.69 9.72 -24.50
C THR A 500 19.13 10.10 -24.89
N PRO A 501 19.37 11.21 -25.63
CA PRO A 501 20.71 11.56 -26.09
C PRO A 501 21.71 11.69 -24.93
N GLY A 502 22.77 10.88 -24.98
CA GLY A 502 23.83 10.82 -23.97
C GLY A 502 23.62 9.81 -22.84
N ASP A 503 22.47 9.11 -22.78
CA ASP A 503 22.22 8.01 -21.84
C ASP A 503 22.18 6.65 -22.56
N LEU A 504 22.28 5.55 -21.81
CA LEU A 504 22.11 4.19 -22.34
C LEU A 504 20.67 3.96 -22.81
N ARG A 505 20.51 3.52 -24.06
CA ARG A 505 19.22 3.06 -24.62
C ARG A 505 18.71 1.87 -23.82
N ARG A 506 17.45 1.96 -23.37
CA ARG A 506 16.72 0.93 -22.64
C ARG A 506 15.83 0.16 -23.60
N SER A 507 15.65 -1.13 -23.35
CA SER A 507 14.77 -2.00 -24.11
C SER A 507 14.22 -3.09 -23.19
N SER A 508 12.91 -3.29 -23.21
CA SER A 508 12.23 -4.43 -22.61
C SER A 508 11.45 -5.17 -23.70
N GLN A 509 11.45 -6.50 -23.69
CA GLN A 509 10.71 -7.30 -24.66
C GLN A 509 10.19 -8.60 -24.04
N LEU A 510 8.95 -8.95 -24.37
CA LEU A 510 8.34 -10.24 -24.04
C LEU A 510 9.10 -11.38 -24.76
N VAL A 511 9.55 -12.38 -24.01
CA VAL A 511 10.37 -13.48 -24.56
C VAL A 511 9.55 -14.75 -24.86
N ASP A 512 8.53 -15.07 -24.06
CA ASP A 512 7.59 -16.19 -24.29
C ASP A 512 6.25 -15.92 -23.57
N TYR A 513 5.17 -16.61 -23.94
CA TYR A 513 3.87 -16.50 -23.26
C TYR A 513 2.94 -17.72 -23.47
N GLY A 514 2.12 -18.01 -22.46
CA GLY A 514 1.05 -19.02 -22.49
C GLY A 514 1.12 -20.04 -21.36
N ALA A 515 0.14 -20.95 -21.30
CA ALA A 515 -0.01 -21.96 -20.24
C ALA A 515 1.19 -22.93 -20.11
N SER A 516 2.04 -23.03 -21.14
CA SER A 516 3.28 -23.81 -21.14
C SER A 516 4.42 -23.23 -20.28
N ALA A 517 4.22 -22.08 -19.63
CA ALA A 517 5.21 -21.50 -18.69
C ALA A 517 5.45 -22.35 -17.42
N ARG A 518 4.61 -23.37 -17.16
CA ARG A 518 4.86 -24.43 -16.16
C ARG A 518 4.90 -25.80 -16.84
N ALA A 519 6.08 -26.20 -17.31
CA ALA A 519 6.43 -27.59 -17.58
C ALA A 519 7.91 -27.82 -17.24
N PRO A 520 8.27 -28.85 -16.45
CA PRO A 520 9.67 -29.19 -16.23
C PRO A 520 10.29 -29.77 -17.51
N PHE A 521 11.62 -29.66 -17.64
CA PHE A 521 12.37 -30.28 -18.73
C PHE A 521 12.36 -31.82 -18.62
N SER A 522 11.32 -32.46 -19.16
CA SER A 522 11.25 -33.91 -19.34
C SER A 522 12.08 -34.33 -20.55
N SER A 523 13.30 -34.79 -20.33
CA SER A 523 14.24 -35.17 -21.38
C SER A 523 13.94 -36.55 -21.97
N THR A 524 12.93 -36.68 -22.83
CA THR A 524 12.73 -37.90 -23.65
C THR A 524 12.17 -37.59 -25.05
N ALA A 525 12.76 -38.26 -26.03
CA ALA A 525 12.71 -37.98 -27.45
C ALA A 525 11.32 -38.00 -28.13
N ALA A 526 11.19 -37.14 -29.15
CA ALA A 526 10.61 -37.53 -30.43
C ALA A 526 11.41 -36.86 -31.56
N LYS A 527 12.11 -37.65 -32.39
CA LYS A 527 12.71 -37.14 -33.63
C LYS A 527 11.61 -36.94 -34.68
N LYS A 528 11.68 -35.84 -35.42
CA LYS A 528 11.04 -35.72 -36.73
C LYS A 528 11.86 -34.79 -37.61
N ASP A 529 12.17 -35.24 -38.82
CA ASP A 529 13.08 -34.57 -39.73
C ASP A 529 12.40 -33.43 -40.50
N ASP A 530 13.14 -32.33 -40.74
CA ASP A 530 12.77 -31.30 -41.72
C ASP A 530 14.04 -30.94 -42.55
N PRO A 531 14.07 -31.20 -43.88
CA PRO A 531 15.30 -31.13 -44.67
C PRO A 531 15.44 -29.84 -45.50
N ARG A 532 16.12 -28.81 -44.96
CA ARG A 532 16.74 -27.66 -45.67
C ARG A 532 17.65 -26.86 -44.72
N LYS A 533 18.71 -26.18 -45.17
CA LYS A 533 19.62 -26.39 -46.32
C LYS A 533 20.86 -25.50 -46.13
N ASP A 534 22.03 -25.96 -46.56
CA ASP A 534 23.24 -25.17 -46.91
C ASP A 534 23.62 -23.96 -46.01
N ASP A 535 24.45 -24.19 -44.98
CA ASP A 535 25.25 -23.13 -44.31
C ASP A 535 26.67 -23.68 -44.01
N PRO A 536 27.72 -22.83 -43.91
CA PRO A 536 29.11 -23.28 -44.11
C PRO A 536 29.72 -24.02 -42.92
N LYS A 537 30.65 -24.93 -43.23
CA LYS A 537 31.41 -25.76 -42.28
C LYS A 537 32.01 -24.92 -41.15
N LYS A 538 31.49 -25.06 -39.93
CA LYS A 538 32.19 -24.72 -38.68
C LYS A 538 32.98 -25.92 -38.18
N ASP A 539 34.15 -25.62 -37.64
CA ASP A 539 35.17 -26.58 -37.22
C ASP A 539 34.74 -27.34 -35.94
N PRO A 540 34.54 -28.67 -35.95
CA PRO A 540 33.89 -29.38 -34.83
C PRO A 540 34.64 -29.38 -33.50
N ASP A 541 35.98 -29.31 -33.54
CA ASP A 541 36.81 -29.55 -32.35
C ASP A 541 36.95 -28.33 -31.42
N LYS A 542 36.46 -27.15 -31.84
CA LYS A 542 36.34 -25.99 -30.94
C LYS A 542 35.06 -26.05 -30.12
N LYS A 543 35.10 -26.82 -29.02
CA LYS A 543 34.22 -26.58 -27.86
C LYS A 543 34.28 -25.08 -27.53
N PRO A 544 33.15 -24.37 -27.43
CA PRO A 544 33.17 -22.96 -27.05
C PRO A 544 33.71 -22.83 -25.63
N THR A 545 34.89 -22.22 -25.49
CA THR A 545 35.42 -21.83 -24.19
C THR A 545 34.46 -20.82 -23.57
N LEU A 546 33.82 -21.21 -22.46
CA LEU A 546 33.05 -20.28 -21.63
C LEU A 546 33.96 -19.07 -21.30
N PRO A 547 33.46 -17.83 -21.37
CA PRO A 547 34.24 -16.68 -20.95
C PRO A 547 34.64 -16.87 -19.49
N LYS A 548 35.93 -16.67 -19.19
CA LYS A 548 36.41 -16.81 -17.82
C LYS A 548 35.69 -15.79 -16.95
N MET A 549 35.06 -16.27 -15.87
CA MET A 549 34.56 -15.40 -14.82
C MET A 549 35.68 -14.51 -14.27
N PRO A 550 35.36 -13.29 -13.80
CA PRO A 550 36.30 -12.49 -13.01
C PRO A 550 36.80 -13.29 -11.79
N ALA A 551 38.02 -13.02 -11.32
CA ALA A 551 38.64 -13.78 -10.22
C ALA A 551 37.76 -13.83 -8.95
N ALA A 552 37.03 -12.76 -8.65
CA ALA A 552 36.06 -12.66 -7.54
C ALA A 552 34.90 -13.68 -7.61
N TRP A 553 34.62 -14.24 -8.80
CA TRP A 553 33.56 -15.22 -9.05
C TRP A 553 34.10 -16.60 -9.44
N ALA A 554 35.42 -16.80 -9.51
CA ALA A 554 36.02 -18.03 -10.01
C ALA A 554 35.72 -19.30 -9.16
N GLY A 555 35.21 -19.13 -7.93
CA GLY A 555 34.70 -20.21 -7.08
C GLY A 555 33.17 -20.37 -7.09
N PHE A 556 32.43 -19.57 -7.88
CA PHE A 556 30.97 -19.56 -7.89
C PHE A 556 30.41 -20.35 -9.07
N GLU A 557 30.30 -21.67 -8.89
CA GLU A 557 29.75 -22.57 -9.90
C GLU A 557 28.21 -22.52 -9.97
N VAL A 558 27.64 -22.95 -11.09
CA VAL A 558 26.19 -23.10 -11.25
C VAL A 558 25.65 -24.10 -10.21
N GLY A 559 24.55 -23.74 -9.54
CA GLY A 559 24.01 -24.47 -8.40
C GLY A 559 24.66 -24.15 -7.06
N THR A 560 25.59 -23.17 -6.99
CA THR A 560 26.03 -22.58 -5.72
C THR A 560 24.98 -21.60 -5.22
N TRP A 561 24.67 -21.66 -3.93
CA TRP A 561 23.71 -20.82 -3.24
C TRP A 561 24.34 -20.21 -1.98
N LEU A 562 23.85 -19.05 -1.57
CA LEU A 562 24.18 -18.38 -0.30
C LEU A 562 22.88 -17.96 0.39
N ARG A 563 22.82 -18.09 1.71
CA ARG A 563 21.69 -17.64 2.54
C ARG A 563 22.09 -16.43 3.35
N LEU A 564 21.34 -15.35 3.16
CA LEU A 564 21.42 -14.13 3.94
C LEU A 564 20.38 -14.16 5.07
N LYS A 565 20.78 -13.63 6.23
CA LYS A 565 19.87 -13.09 7.23
C LYS A 565 20.02 -11.57 7.21
N THR A 566 18.93 -10.83 7.07
CA THR A 566 18.94 -9.36 7.22
C THR A 566 18.12 -9.00 8.45
N THR A 567 18.75 -8.35 9.43
CA THR A 567 18.11 -7.81 10.63
C THR A 567 18.07 -6.29 10.53
N ARG A 568 16.88 -5.71 10.36
CA ARG A 568 16.65 -4.26 10.28
C ARG A 568 16.10 -3.76 11.61
N LYS A 569 16.83 -2.87 12.27
CA LYS A 569 16.39 -2.20 13.51
C LYS A 569 16.05 -0.75 13.19
N GLN A 570 14.75 -0.47 13.11
CA GLN A 570 14.17 0.86 12.96
C GLN A 570 12.98 0.93 13.94
N GLY A 571 13.10 1.75 14.99
CA GLY A 571 12.21 1.65 16.16
C GLY A 571 12.60 0.53 17.16
N PRO A 572 11.70 0.18 18.10
CA PRO A 572 12.03 -0.67 19.25
C PRO A 572 12.18 -2.16 18.90
N THR A 573 11.47 -2.64 17.88
CA THR A 573 11.41 -4.07 17.50
C THR A 573 12.26 -4.32 16.25
N PRO A 574 13.31 -5.16 16.31
CA PRO A 574 14.03 -5.59 15.11
C PRO A 574 13.13 -6.44 14.21
N GLN A 575 13.21 -6.20 12.90
CA GLN A 575 12.62 -7.05 11.87
C GLN A 575 13.71 -8.00 11.31
N GLU A 576 13.36 -9.26 11.08
CA GLU A 576 14.27 -10.25 10.48
C GLU A 576 13.71 -10.76 9.14
N PHE A 577 14.59 -10.82 8.14
CA PHE A 577 14.32 -11.28 6.78
C PHE A 577 15.34 -12.34 6.38
N TRP A 578 14.96 -13.27 5.49
CA TRP A 578 15.83 -14.35 5.02
C TRP A 578 15.75 -14.49 3.50
N ASP A 579 16.91 -14.52 2.84
CA ASP A 579 17.03 -14.57 1.38
C ASP A 579 18.03 -15.66 0.96
N ASP A 580 17.67 -16.49 -0.02
CA ASP A 580 18.57 -17.39 -0.72
C ASP A 580 18.91 -16.84 -2.11
N THR A 581 20.18 -16.47 -2.35
CA THR A 581 20.69 -16.11 -3.67
C THR A 581 21.42 -17.30 -4.30
N ILE A 582 21.00 -17.71 -5.50
CA ILE A 582 21.46 -18.93 -6.19
C ILE A 582 21.95 -18.60 -7.59
N LEU A 583 23.15 -19.04 -8.00
CA LEU A 583 23.57 -18.97 -9.41
C LEU A 583 22.87 -20.07 -10.22
N VAL A 584 21.85 -19.71 -11.00
CA VAL A 584 21.03 -20.64 -11.79
C VAL A 584 21.73 -21.07 -13.08
N LYS A 585 22.39 -20.13 -13.77
CA LYS A 585 23.16 -20.38 -15.00
C LYS A 585 24.05 -19.20 -15.36
N VAL A 586 24.93 -19.41 -16.33
CA VAL A 586 25.77 -18.40 -16.97
C VAL A 586 25.49 -18.44 -18.46
N GLU A 587 25.11 -17.31 -19.05
CA GLU A 587 24.76 -17.17 -20.46
C GLU A 587 25.64 -16.08 -21.08
N GLY A 588 26.72 -16.50 -21.76
CA GLY A 588 27.70 -15.58 -22.33
C GLY A 588 28.39 -14.77 -21.22
N ASP A 589 28.30 -13.45 -21.32
CA ASP A 589 28.81 -12.46 -20.37
C ASP A 589 27.83 -12.13 -19.22
N GLU A 590 26.68 -12.80 -19.12
CA GLU A 590 25.75 -12.66 -17.98
C GLU A 590 25.75 -13.88 -17.04
N ALA A 591 25.67 -13.60 -15.74
CA ALA A 591 25.27 -14.56 -14.72
C ALA A 591 23.80 -14.33 -14.36
N ILE A 592 23.04 -15.41 -14.18
CA ILE A 592 21.62 -15.36 -13.80
C ILE A 592 21.48 -15.92 -12.40
N PHE A 593 21.15 -15.03 -11.48
CA PHE A 593 20.88 -15.33 -10.10
C PHE A 593 19.38 -15.47 -9.90
N ARG A 594 18.95 -16.43 -9.07
CA ARG A 594 17.61 -16.42 -8.48
C ARG A 594 17.75 -15.95 -7.04
N ASN A 595 16.86 -15.07 -6.62
CA ASN A 595 16.67 -14.73 -5.22
C ASN A 595 15.34 -15.37 -4.78
N GLU A 596 15.37 -16.12 -3.69
CA GLU A 596 14.20 -16.69 -3.02
C GLU A 596 14.07 -16.05 -1.64
N HIS A 597 12.99 -15.30 -1.41
CA HIS A 597 12.77 -14.51 -0.19
C HIS A 597 11.67 -15.12 0.67
N LEU A 598 11.95 -15.33 1.96
CA LEU A 598 10.98 -15.83 2.93
C LEU A 598 10.18 -14.66 3.53
N LEU A 599 8.90 -14.57 3.17
CA LEU A 599 7.95 -13.62 3.76
C LEU A 599 7.61 -13.98 5.20
N ALA A 600 7.18 -12.99 5.99
CA ALA A 600 6.68 -13.19 7.36
C ALA A 600 5.45 -14.13 7.46
N THR A 601 4.78 -14.41 6.34
CA THR A 601 3.70 -15.41 6.22
C THR A 601 4.20 -16.85 6.17
N GLY A 602 5.52 -17.07 6.01
CA GLY A 602 6.12 -18.37 5.72
C GLY A 602 6.07 -18.77 4.23
N GLU A 603 5.54 -17.91 3.36
CA GLU A 603 5.57 -18.10 1.91
C GLU A 603 6.94 -17.68 1.33
N VAL A 604 7.42 -18.41 0.32
CA VAL A 604 8.67 -18.10 -0.39
C VAL A 604 8.34 -17.51 -1.75
N THR A 605 8.72 -16.25 -1.98
CA THR A 605 8.66 -15.62 -3.30
C THR A 605 9.99 -15.81 -4.03
N SER A 606 9.99 -15.79 -5.37
CA SER A 606 11.22 -16.00 -6.16
C SER A 606 11.31 -15.10 -7.39
N ALA A 607 12.44 -14.44 -7.58
CA ALA A 607 12.73 -13.60 -8.75
C ALA A 607 14.09 -13.97 -9.38
N GLU A 608 14.19 -13.91 -10.72
CA GLU A 608 15.46 -14.10 -11.42
C GLU A 608 16.04 -12.76 -11.90
N ARG A 609 17.33 -12.56 -11.65
CA ARG A 609 18.10 -11.36 -11.97
C ARG A 609 19.27 -11.71 -12.89
N ARG A 610 19.30 -11.10 -14.08
CA ARG A 610 20.50 -11.03 -14.92
C ARG A 610 21.49 -10.03 -14.32
N GLN A 611 22.76 -10.38 -14.30
CA GLN A 611 23.86 -9.52 -13.86
C GLN A 611 25.08 -9.76 -14.76
N PRO A 612 25.64 -8.73 -15.42
CA PRO A 612 26.81 -8.90 -16.27
C PRO A 612 28.03 -9.30 -15.44
N LEU A 613 28.70 -10.39 -15.84
CA LEU A 613 30.02 -10.80 -15.38
C LEU A 613 31.10 -9.82 -15.82
N GLN A 614 30.89 -9.16 -16.96
CA GLN A 614 31.72 -8.07 -17.46
C GLN A 614 30.89 -6.79 -17.59
N GLY A 615 30.73 -6.08 -16.47
CA GLY A 615 30.45 -4.64 -16.56
C GLY A 615 31.63 -3.92 -17.23
N THR A 616 31.39 -2.73 -17.79
CA THR A 616 32.41 -1.90 -18.46
C THR A 616 33.69 -1.87 -17.62
N ALA A 617 34.81 -2.35 -18.17
CA ALA A 617 36.06 -2.39 -17.42
C ALA A 617 36.45 -0.94 -17.02
N PRO A 618 36.72 -0.66 -15.73
CA PRO A 618 36.97 0.71 -15.29
C PRO A 618 38.27 1.22 -15.90
N THR A 619 38.18 2.31 -16.66
CA THR A 619 39.33 2.90 -17.36
C THR A 619 40.26 3.51 -16.34
N VAL A 620 41.52 3.07 -16.29
CA VAL A 620 42.53 3.71 -15.43
C VAL A 620 42.78 5.12 -15.93
N VAL A 621 42.51 6.12 -15.08
CA VAL A 621 42.67 7.56 -15.36
C VAL A 621 43.84 8.19 -14.58
N GLY A 622 44.47 7.47 -13.65
CA GLY A 622 45.69 7.90 -12.97
C GLY A 622 46.09 7.04 -11.78
N GLU A 623 47.03 7.56 -10.98
CA GLU A 623 47.38 7.06 -9.64
C GLU A 623 47.22 8.19 -8.62
N ASP A 624 46.90 7.85 -7.38
CA ASP A 624 46.70 8.80 -6.27
C ASP A 624 46.93 8.10 -4.92
N LYS A 625 46.74 8.79 -3.79
CA LYS A 625 46.83 8.23 -2.44
C LYS A 625 45.57 8.56 -1.63
N VAL A 626 45.08 7.58 -0.88
CA VAL A 626 43.96 7.75 0.06
C VAL A 626 44.48 7.49 1.48
N GLU A 627 44.25 8.43 2.38
CA GLU A 627 44.51 8.22 3.80
C GLU A 627 43.36 7.48 4.46
N VAL A 628 43.66 6.36 5.11
CA VAL A 628 42.70 5.54 5.86
C VAL A 628 43.25 5.31 7.26
N ALA A 629 42.53 5.75 8.29
CA ALA A 629 42.97 5.70 9.70
C ALA A 629 44.41 6.22 9.94
N GLY A 630 44.85 7.25 9.19
CA GLY A 630 46.20 7.82 9.27
C GLY A 630 47.28 7.08 8.46
N VAL A 631 46.92 6.04 7.70
CA VAL A 631 47.81 5.34 6.77
C VAL A 631 47.51 5.77 5.34
N SER A 632 48.49 6.38 4.67
CA SER A 632 48.39 6.74 3.24
C SER A 632 48.60 5.50 2.37
N ILE A 633 47.56 5.03 1.68
CA ILE A 633 47.59 3.87 0.77
C ILE A 633 47.56 4.34 -0.70
N ARG A 634 48.53 3.91 -1.51
CA ARG A 634 48.56 4.15 -2.96
C ARG A 634 47.36 3.47 -3.64
N CYS A 635 46.73 4.20 -4.55
CA CYS A 635 45.56 3.74 -5.31
C CYS A 635 45.77 3.93 -6.81
N VAL A 636 45.31 2.97 -7.60
CA VAL A 636 44.98 3.18 -9.01
C VAL A 636 43.64 3.92 -9.05
N VAL A 637 43.60 5.05 -9.74
CA VAL A 637 42.35 5.80 -9.95
C VAL A 637 41.75 5.35 -11.28
N ALA A 638 40.54 4.82 -11.24
CA ALA A 638 39.83 4.33 -12.41
C ALA A 638 38.40 4.85 -12.48
N GLU A 639 37.90 5.12 -13.68
CA GLU A 639 36.58 5.69 -13.91
C GLU A 639 35.68 4.71 -14.67
N ARG A 640 34.41 4.63 -14.27
CA ARG A 640 33.38 3.83 -14.94
C ARG A 640 32.03 4.53 -14.83
N ASP A 641 31.37 4.75 -15.97
CA ASP A 641 30.01 5.31 -16.05
C ASP A 641 29.85 6.68 -15.32
N GLY A 642 30.92 7.47 -15.23
CA GLY A 642 30.97 8.74 -14.49
C GLY A 642 31.14 8.61 -12.97
N LEU A 643 31.44 7.41 -12.47
CA LEU A 643 31.91 7.15 -11.11
C LEU A 643 33.43 6.96 -11.12
N LYS A 644 34.15 7.81 -10.39
CA LYS A 644 35.59 7.75 -10.19
C LYS A 644 35.89 6.93 -8.93
N MET A 645 36.83 6.00 -9.01
CA MET A 645 37.11 5.00 -7.97
C MET A 645 38.60 4.93 -7.70
N TRP A 646 39.00 5.07 -6.44
CA TRP A 646 40.35 4.87 -5.97
C TRP A 646 40.47 3.44 -5.48
N ILE A 647 41.16 2.59 -6.24
CA ILE A 647 41.31 1.16 -5.98
C ILE A 647 42.71 0.93 -5.39
N ALA A 648 42.80 0.36 -4.18
CA ALA A 648 44.08 0.16 -3.50
C ALA A 648 45.05 -0.67 -4.35
N ALA A 649 46.24 -0.12 -4.60
CA ALA A 649 47.31 -0.75 -5.36
C ALA A 649 48.25 -1.60 -4.47
N GLU A 650 48.16 -1.44 -3.15
CA GLU A 650 49.07 -2.02 -2.17
C GLU A 650 48.38 -2.27 -0.81
N GLY A 651 49.05 -3.01 0.08
CA GLY A 651 48.56 -3.28 1.44
C GLY A 651 47.45 -4.33 1.52
N PRO A 652 46.87 -4.55 2.72
CA PRO A 652 45.86 -5.58 2.94
C PRO A 652 44.52 -5.31 2.21
N ALA A 653 44.32 -4.07 1.76
CA ALA A 653 43.14 -3.66 1.01
C ALA A 653 43.26 -3.81 -0.52
N MET A 654 44.39 -4.31 -1.04
CA MET A 654 44.70 -4.35 -2.48
C MET A 654 43.51 -4.88 -3.32
N GLY A 655 43.08 -4.09 -4.31
CA GLY A 655 41.91 -4.38 -5.15
C GLY A 655 40.56 -3.89 -4.62
N CYS A 656 40.46 -3.45 -3.36
CA CYS A 656 39.27 -2.81 -2.81
C CYS A 656 39.23 -1.32 -3.19
N SER A 657 38.03 -0.76 -3.35
CA SER A 657 37.89 0.69 -3.53
C SER A 657 37.90 1.40 -2.18
N LEU A 658 38.85 2.31 -1.98
CA LEU A 658 39.01 3.10 -0.74
C LEU A 658 38.25 4.42 -0.78
N ARG A 659 37.96 4.93 -1.98
CA ARG A 659 37.16 6.13 -2.21
C ARG A 659 36.39 5.97 -3.52
N THR A 660 35.15 6.41 -3.55
CA THR A 660 34.34 6.56 -4.76
C THR A 660 33.74 7.95 -4.81
N GLU A 661 33.67 8.55 -6.00
CA GLU A 661 33.06 9.87 -6.23
C GLU A 661 32.25 9.86 -7.52
N GLY A 662 31.03 10.41 -7.45
CA GLY A 662 30.12 10.59 -8.57
C GLY A 662 29.35 11.90 -8.47
N LYS A 663 28.33 12.08 -9.31
CA LYS A 663 27.54 13.32 -9.38
C LYS A 663 26.70 13.55 -8.12
N GLY A 664 27.29 14.22 -7.13
CA GLY A 664 26.65 14.55 -5.84
C GLY A 664 26.69 13.43 -4.79
N THR A 665 27.54 12.41 -4.98
CA THR A 665 27.72 11.30 -4.03
C THR A 665 29.19 10.96 -3.88
N TRP A 666 29.62 10.67 -2.66
CA TRP A 666 30.94 10.11 -2.38
C TRP A 666 30.86 9.04 -1.30
N THR A 667 31.83 8.15 -1.26
CA THR A 667 32.01 7.16 -0.19
C THR A 667 33.50 6.97 0.06
N THR A 668 33.94 7.01 1.32
CA THR A 668 35.34 6.89 1.72
C THR A 668 35.49 5.84 2.81
N VAL A 669 36.44 4.92 2.65
CA VAL A 669 36.87 4.00 3.70
C VAL A 669 37.64 4.79 4.75
N VAL A 670 37.10 4.89 5.96
CA VAL A 670 37.73 5.61 7.09
C VAL A 670 38.59 4.70 7.97
N ARG A 671 38.33 3.38 7.95
CA ARG A 671 39.06 2.39 8.73
C ARG A 671 39.18 1.06 7.99
N ILE A 672 40.31 0.37 8.18
CA ILE A 672 40.59 -0.99 7.71
C ILE A 672 41.02 -1.84 8.93
N GLY A 673 40.79 -3.16 8.87
CA GLY A 673 41.34 -4.13 9.81
C GLY A 673 41.06 -5.57 9.38
N GLU A 674 41.47 -6.55 10.17
CA GLU A 674 41.06 -7.96 10.01
C GLU A 674 40.20 -8.38 11.20
N ASP A 675 39.25 -9.28 10.96
CA ASP A 675 38.24 -9.72 11.92
C ASP A 675 37.81 -11.16 11.61
N GLN A 676 37.18 -11.86 12.55
CA GLN A 676 36.70 -13.23 12.33
C GLN A 676 35.17 -13.32 12.49
N ILE A 677 34.51 -13.85 11.47
CA ILE A 677 33.07 -14.16 11.50
C ILE A 677 32.85 -15.67 11.39
N VAL A 678 31.74 -16.16 11.94
CA VAL A 678 31.36 -17.58 11.87
C VAL A 678 30.17 -17.74 10.93
N ILE A 679 30.32 -18.61 9.92
CA ILE A 679 29.28 -18.91 8.92
C ILE A 679 29.10 -20.42 8.91
N ALA A 680 27.86 -20.90 9.08
CA ALA A 680 27.51 -22.32 9.22
C ALA A 680 28.35 -23.11 10.27
N GLY A 681 28.99 -22.42 11.22
CA GLY A 681 29.89 -23.01 12.23
C GLY A 681 31.37 -23.01 11.86
N GLU A 682 31.74 -22.66 10.62
CA GLU A 682 33.15 -22.45 10.21
C GLU A 682 33.57 -21.00 10.43
N GLY A 683 34.81 -20.79 10.90
CA GLY A 683 35.39 -19.47 11.15
C GLY A 683 36.15 -18.91 9.94
N PHE A 684 35.74 -17.74 9.46
CA PHE A 684 36.33 -17.04 8.33
C PHE A 684 37.05 -15.77 8.78
N THR A 685 38.37 -15.72 8.57
CA THR A 685 39.10 -14.45 8.60
C THR A 685 38.63 -13.58 7.43
N CYS A 686 38.22 -12.37 7.75
CA CYS A 686 37.71 -11.37 6.82
C CYS A 686 38.55 -10.09 6.89
N PHE A 687 38.86 -9.55 5.72
CA PHE A 687 39.21 -8.14 5.57
C PHE A 687 37.99 -7.29 5.95
N THR A 688 38.17 -6.34 6.86
CA THR A 688 37.11 -5.41 7.25
C THR A 688 37.43 -3.99 6.84
N HIS A 689 36.39 -3.28 6.44
CA HIS A 689 36.46 -1.84 6.16
C HIS A 689 35.20 -1.13 6.66
N GLU A 690 35.38 0.05 7.24
CA GLU A 690 34.32 0.98 7.64
C GLU A 690 34.31 2.13 6.62
N THR A 691 33.18 2.36 5.96
CA THR A 691 32.96 3.48 5.04
C THR A 691 32.04 4.53 5.66
N VAL A 692 32.28 5.79 5.33
CA VAL A 692 31.33 6.90 5.48
C VAL A 692 30.94 7.39 4.09
N ASP A 693 29.66 7.68 3.86
CA ASP A 693 29.17 8.28 2.61
C ASP A 693 28.82 9.77 2.75
N SER A 694 28.41 10.39 1.65
CA SER A 694 28.03 11.80 1.57
C SER A 694 26.82 12.23 2.40
N SER A 695 26.04 11.29 2.95
CA SER A 695 24.98 11.56 3.94
C SER A 695 25.47 11.47 5.40
N GLY A 696 26.72 11.03 5.61
CA GLY A 696 27.25 10.70 6.94
C GLY A 696 26.82 9.32 7.44
N ALA A 697 26.09 8.53 6.63
CA ALA A 697 25.79 7.14 6.96
C ALA A 697 27.08 6.31 7.00
N LYS A 698 27.14 5.40 7.96
CA LYS A 698 28.25 4.49 8.18
C LYS A 698 27.92 3.10 7.67
N ALA A 699 28.89 2.41 7.11
CA ALA A 699 28.77 0.98 6.86
C ALA A 699 30.08 0.24 7.15
N LYS A 700 30.04 -0.80 7.99
CA LYS A 700 31.15 -1.74 8.17
C LYS A 700 30.86 -3.01 7.37
N TYR A 701 31.84 -3.46 6.60
CA TYR A 701 31.79 -4.70 5.82
C TYR A 701 32.87 -5.67 6.28
N TRP A 702 32.57 -6.96 6.19
CA TRP A 702 33.47 -8.08 6.42
C TRP A 702 33.53 -8.92 5.15
N SER A 703 34.68 -8.92 4.48
CA SER A 703 34.87 -9.56 3.19
C SER A 703 35.96 -10.63 3.22
N SER A 704 35.74 -11.77 2.58
CA SER A 704 36.75 -12.82 2.41
C SER A 704 36.60 -13.49 1.05
N SER A 705 37.72 -13.75 0.38
CA SER A 705 37.77 -14.45 -0.92
C SER A 705 37.31 -15.91 -0.84
N LYS A 706 37.15 -16.46 0.37
CA LYS A 706 36.54 -17.77 0.63
C LYS A 706 35.00 -17.76 0.58
N ILE A 707 34.36 -16.59 0.61
CA ILE A 707 32.90 -16.46 0.74
C ILE A 707 32.29 -16.07 -0.61
N PRO A 708 31.21 -16.74 -1.06
CA PRO A 708 30.33 -16.30 -2.15
C PRO A 708 30.02 -14.80 -2.16
N GLY A 709 30.21 -14.14 -3.31
CA GLY A 709 29.99 -12.68 -3.44
C GLY A 709 30.95 -11.82 -2.61
N MET A 710 32.01 -12.43 -2.04
CA MET A 710 33.05 -11.85 -1.19
C MET A 710 32.62 -11.24 0.15
N VAL A 711 31.38 -10.78 0.34
CA VAL A 711 30.91 -10.16 1.60
C VAL A 711 30.20 -11.18 2.49
N GLY A 712 30.77 -11.49 3.66
CA GLY A 712 30.16 -12.37 4.65
C GLY A 712 29.25 -11.65 5.66
N ARG A 713 29.51 -10.36 5.92
CA ARG A 713 28.67 -9.51 6.77
C ARG A 713 28.73 -8.05 6.33
N SER A 714 27.63 -7.33 6.47
CA SER A 714 27.57 -5.88 6.51
C SER A 714 26.77 -5.40 7.72
N VAL A 715 27.11 -4.21 8.22
CA VAL A 715 26.36 -3.46 9.23
C VAL A 715 26.29 -2.03 8.71
N ILE A 716 25.10 -1.57 8.34
CA ILE A 716 24.85 -0.21 7.85
C ILE A 716 24.10 0.55 8.95
N GLU A 717 24.72 1.63 9.43
CA GLU A 717 24.18 2.53 10.46
C GLU A 717 23.87 3.89 9.82
N LYS A 718 22.58 4.20 9.70
CA LYS A 718 22.10 5.54 9.37
C LYS A 718 21.99 6.37 10.64
N THR A 719 22.46 7.61 10.58
CA THR A 719 22.29 8.62 11.63
C THR A 719 21.32 9.71 11.17
N GLY A 720 20.60 10.35 12.09
CA GLY A 720 19.54 11.32 11.78
C GLY A 720 18.20 10.96 12.42
N GLU A 721 17.11 11.55 11.93
CA GLU A 721 15.75 11.27 12.44
C GLU A 721 15.25 9.86 12.01
N ASP A 722 15.72 9.35 10.86
CA ASP A 722 15.53 7.98 10.37
C ASP A 722 16.60 6.98 10.89
N ALA A 723 17.10 7.19 12.11
CA ALA A 723 18.16 6.39 12.74
C ALA A 723 17.84 4.88 12.69
N SER A 724 18.66 4.13 11.96
CA SER A 724 18.40 2.72 11.67
C SER A 724 19.70 1.92 11.47
N THR A 725 19.68 0.68 11.95
CA THR A 725 20.78 -0.28 11.78
C THR A 725 20.31 -1.48 10.98
N THR A 726 20.89 -1.70 9.80
CA THR A 726 20.66 -2.89 8.98
C THR A 726 21.88 -3.79 9.03
N VAL A 727 21.74 -4.97 9.62
CA VAL A 727 22.77 -6.02 9.67
C VAL A 727 22.41 -7.09 8.67
N THR A 728 23.26 -7.34 7.66
CA THR A 728 23.08 -8.46 6.73
C THR A 728 24.25 -9.43 6.88
N GLU A 729 23.96 -10.69 7.15
CA GLU A 729 24.94 -11.74 7.43
C GLU A 729 24.70 -12.94 6.52
N VAL A 730 25.74 -13.43 5.84
CA VAL A 730 25.73 -14.76 5.22
C VAL A 730 25.76 -15.79 6.35
N VAL A 731 24.66 -16.48 6.58
CA VAL A 731 24.56 -17.48 7.66
C VAL A 731 25.02 -18.88 7.23
N ALA A 732 24.91 -19.17 5.95
CA ALA A 732 25.30 -20.42 5.32
C ALA A 732 25.48 -20.22 3.81
N PHE A 733 26.29 -21.05 3.17
CA PHE A 733 26.36 -21.18 1.73
C PHE A 733 26.75 -22.61 1.35
N GLY A 734 26.54 -23.00 0.10
CA GLY A 734 26.84 -24.35 -0.36
C GLY A 734 26.56 -24.56 -1.84
N LYS A 735 26.71 -25.80 -2.31
CA LYS A 735 26.48 -26.20 -3.70
C LYS A 735 25.53 -27.40 -3.75
N GLY A 736 24.55 -27.34 -4.63
CA GLY A 736 23.53 -28.39 -4.77
C GLY A 736 22.36 -28.18 -3.82
N ALA A 737 22.07 -29.18 -2.96
CA ALA A 737 20.94 -29.11 -2.03
C ALA A 737 21.10 -27.94 -1.03
N LYS A 738 19.99 -27.28 -0.71
CA LYS A 738 19.93 -26.25 0.34
C LYS A 738 19.40 -26.86 1.64
N PRO A 739 19.79 -26.34 2.82
CA PRO A 739 19.01 -26.54 4.03
C PRO A 739 17.64 -25.85 3.91
N PRO A 740 16.58 -26.35 4.59
CA PRO A 740 15.31 -25.63 4.69
C PRO A 740 15.52 -24.27 5.37
N PHE A 741 14.60 -23.30 5.18
CA PHE A 741 14.68 -22.02 5.89
C PHE A 741 14.61 -22.21 7.42
N PRO A 742 15.22 -21.33 8.23
CA PRO A 742 15.06 -21.39 9.69
C PRO A 742 13.58 -21.25 10.08
N GLY A 743 13.09 -22.12 10.96
CA GLY A 743 11.66 -22.24 11.28
C GLY A 743 10.84 -23.10 10.29
N GLN A 744 11.43 -23.50 9.17
CA GLN A 744 10.90 -24.49 8.21
C GLN A 744 11.38 -25.92 8.54
N GLU A 745 11.95 -26.15 9.72
CA GLU A 745 12.38 -27.47 10.19
C GLU A 745 11.18 -28.42 10.35
N THR A 746 11.09 -29.36 9.41
CA THR A 746 10.36 -30.64 9.45
C THR A 746 9.50 -30.90 10.69
N THR A 747 8.29 -30.32 10.68
CA THR A 747 7.17 -31.09 11.20
C THR A 747 7.09 -32.39 10.38
N PRO A 748 6.84 -33.57 10.99
CA PRO A 748 6.60 -34.79 10.23
C PRO A 748 5.46 -34.55 9.23
N PRO A 749 5.50 -35.21 8.05
CA PRO A 749 4.91 -34.72 6.81
C PRO A 749 3.53 -34.10 7.00
N ARG A 750 3.48 -32.78 6.78
CA ARG A 750 2.29 -31.99 7.05
C ARG A 750 1.23 -32.34 6.01
N ASP A 751 0.08 -32.80 6.49
CA ASP A 751 -1.06 -33.11 5.64
C ASP A 751 -1.76 -31.79 5.28
N ASP A 752 -1.28 -31.17 4.19
CA ASP A 752 -1.54 -29.76 3.83
C ASP A 752 -3.01 -29.44 3.49
N GLY A 753 -3.91 -30.43 3.53
CA GLY A 753 -5.32 -30.28 3.19
C GLY A 753 -6.26 -29.79 4.30
N VAL A 754 -5.88 -29.86 5.59
CA VAL A 754 -6.90 -29.87 6.69
C VAL A 754 -6.92 -28.61 7.57
N ALA A 755 -5.88 -27.76 7.58
CA ALA A 755 -5.73 -26.73 8.60
C ALA A 755 -6.53 -25.43 8.38
N LYS A 756 -7.01 -25.15 7.16
CA LYS A 756 -7.73 -23.89 6.85
C LYS A 756 -9.20 -23.93 7.27
N ASP A 757 -9.82 -25.11 7.25
CA ASP A 757 -11.27 -25.27 7.39
C ASP A 757 -11.73 -25.58 8.81
N LYS A 758 -10.81 -25.96 9.70
CA LYS A 758 -11.15 -26.30 11.10
C LYS A 758 -11.81 -25.13 11.83
N THR A 759 -12.95 -25.44 12.41
CA THR A 759 -13.71 -24.57 13.31
C THR A 759 -12.94 -24.30 14.61
N ALA A 760 -13.37 -23.29 15.37
CA ALA A 760 -12.83 -23.02 16.70
C ALA A 760 -12.98 -24.22 17.65
N GLU A 761 -14.06 -24.99 17.51
CA GLU A 761 -14.33 -26.20 18.30
C GLU A 761 -13.38 -27.36 17.94
N GLU A 762 -13.09 -27.59 16.66
CA GLU A 762 -12.09 -28.59 16.23
C GLU A 762 -10.66 -28.20 16.61
N LEU A 763 -10.36 -26.90 16.67
CA LEU A 763 -9.07 -26.39 17.16
C LEU A 763 -8.94 -26.54 18.68
N GLU A 764 -10.02 -26.26 19.43
CA GLU A 764 -10.09 -26.51 20.89
C GLU A 764 -9.97 -28.01 21.20
N ALA A 765 -10.71 -28.88 20.50
CA ALA A 765 -10.65 -30.32 20.68
C ALA A 765 -9.26 -30.90 20.31
N ALA A 766 -8.60 -30.37 19.28
CA ALA A 766 -7.23 -30.76 18.93
C ALA A 766 -6.22 -30.29 19.99
N ALA A 767 -6.41 -29.11 20.58
CA ALA A 767 -5.59 -28.62 21.68
C ALA A 767 -5.80 -29.45 22.95
N ASP A 768 -7.05 -29.73 23.33
CA ASP A 768 -7.39 -30.61 24.47
C ASP A 768 -6.78 -32.01 24.30
N ALA A 769 -6.88 -32.62 23.12
CA ALA A 769 -6.24 -33.89 22.82
C ALA A 769 -4.70 -33.84 22.94
N ALA A 770 -4.07 -32.72 22.58
CA ALA A 770 -2.64 -32.52 22.79
C ALA A 770 -2.29 -32.36 24.29
N VAL A 771 -3.14 -31.68 25.10
CA VAL A 771 -2.96 -31.65 26.56
C VAL A 771 -3.06 -33.05 27.16
N GLU A 772 -4.10 -33.83 26.83
CA GLU A 772 -4.25 -35.21 27.35
C GLU A 772 -3.07 -36.10 26.97
N LYS A 773 -2.56 -35.98 25.74
CA LYS A 773 -1.35 -36.71 25.29
C LYS A 773 -0.09 -36.28 26.02
N GLY A 774 0.06 -35.00 26.35
CA GLY A 774 1.20 -34.46 27.10
C GLY A 774 1.15 -34.76 28.61
N LYS A 775 -0.04 -34.89 29.21
CA LYS A 775 -0.24 -35.04 30.66
C LYS A 775 0.61 -36.16 31.29
N PRO A 776 0.59 -37.42 30.84
CA PRO A 776 1.32 -38.51 31.51
C PRO A 776 2.83 -38.27 31.55
N ALA A 777 3.41 -37.86 30.41
CA ALA A 777 4.84 -37.56 30.31
C ALA A 777 5.22 -36.37 31.21
N SER A 778 4.40 -35.31 31.23
CA SER A 778 4.62 -34.16 32.12
C SER A 778 4.55 -34.55 33.61
N ALA A 779 3.63 -35.44 33.98
CA ALA A 779 3.44 -35.89 35.36
C ALA A 779 4.61 -36.77 35.83
N ASP A 780 5.14 -37.64 34.97
CA ASP A 780 6.32 -38.46 35.29
C ASP A 780 7.58 -37.60 35.45
N VAL A 781 7.83 -36.65 34.54
CA VAL A 781 8.99 -35.73 34.60
C VAL A 781 8.93 -34.86 35.85
N LEU A 782 7.76 -34.25 36.15
CA LEU A 782 7.57 -33.45 37.36
C LEU A 782 7.64 -34.30 38.65
N ARG A 783 7.29 -35.59 38.60
CA ARG A 783 7.45 -36.51 39.74
C ARG A 783 8.92 -36.84 39.99
N ALA A 784 9.67 -37.20 38.95
CA ALA A 784 11.10 -37.47 39.04
C ALA A 784 11.87 -36.24 39.52
N TYR A 785 11.62 -35.06 38.93
CA TYR A 785 12.27 -33.81 39.35
C TYR A 785 12.02 -33.46 40.82
N ARG A 786 10.83 -33.77 41.36
CA ARG A 786 10.49 -33.56 42.79
C ARG A 786 11.03 -34.63 43.73
N ALA A 787 11.21 -35.87 43.25
CA ALA A 787 11.76 -36.98 44.02
C ALA A 787 13.30 -36.97 44.10
N GLY A 788 13.94 -36.15 43.25
CA GLY A 788 15.36 -36.26 42.93
C GLY A 788 15.53 -37.02 41.61
N LEU A 789 16.36 -36.48 40.72
CA LEU A 789 16.64 -37.12 39.44
C LEU A 789 17.41 -38.44 39.67
N PRO A 790 17.15 -39.51 38.89
CA PRO A 790 17.85 -40.77 39.03
C PRO A 790 19.33 -40.60 38.64
N ALA A 791 20.23 -41.29 39.34
CA ALA A 791 21.65 -41.33 38.98
C ALA A 791 21.95 -42.24 37.77
N ASP A 792 20.98 -43.06 37.34
CA ASP A 792 21.13 -43.92 36.18
C ASP A 792 20.96 -43.15 34.86
N LYS A 793 21.91 -43.33 33.94
CA LYS A 793 21.98 -42.56 32.69
C LYS A 793 20.97 -43.00 31.64
N GLU A 794 20.43 -44.22 31.70
CA GLU A 794 19.35 -44.64 30.80
C GLU A 794 18.00 -44.07 31.26
N GLN A 795 17.73 -44.11 32.57
CA GLN A 795 16.57 -43.45 33.17
C GLN A 795 16.57 -41.94 32.95
N LEU A 796 17.73 -41.27 33.05
CA LEU A 796 17.85 -39.85 32.71
C LEU A 796 17.56 -39.56 31.22
N ARG A 797 18.04 -40.40 30.28
CA ARG A 797 17.70 -40.26 28.85
C ARG A 797 16.20 -40.44 28.60
N ALA A 798 15.59 -41.47 29.17
CA ALA A 798 14.14 -41.70 29.07
C ALA A 798 13.32 -40.57 29.71
N LEU A 799 13.82 -39.92 30.76
CA LEU A 799 13.20 -38.72 31.33
C LEU A 799 13.36 -37.49 30.43
N LYS A 800 14.50 -37.33 29.73
CA LYS A 800 14.70 -36.27 28.74
C LYS A 800 13.71 -36.43 27.57
N GLU A 801 13.60 -37.62 26.99
CA GLU A 801 12.64 -37.90 25.91
C GLU A 801 11.18 -37.64 26.35
N LYS A 802 10.82 -38.01 27.58
CA LYS A 802 9.52 -37.66 28.17
C LYS A 802 9.33 -36.15 28.33
N ALA A 803 10.37 -35.41 28.72
CA ALA A 803 10.30 -33.95 28.88
C ALA A 803 10.10 -33.24 27.52
N GLU A 804 10.86 -33.64 26.50
CA GLU A 804 10.76 -33.11 25.14
C GLU A 804 9.40 -33.43 24.48
N SER A 805 8.92 -34.67 24.66
CA SER A 805 7.58 -35.08 24.23
C SER A 805 6.49 -34.29 24.97
N ALA A 806 6.62 -34.09 26.28
CA ALA A 806 5.69 -33.26 27.05
C ALA A 806 5.70 -31.79 26.58
N GLU A 807 6.88 -31.18 26.36
CA GLU A 807 6.98 -29.82 25.82
C GLU A 807 6.35 -29.69 24.43
N THR A 808 6.58 -30.65 23.53
CA THR A 808 6.02 -30.62 22.17
C THR A 808 4.48 -30.67 22.21
N ASN A 809 3.90 -31.58 22.99
CA ASN A 809 2.45 -31.69 23.10
C ASN A 809 1.82 -30.47 23.81
N MET A 810 2.44 -29.96 24.88
CA MET A 810 1.95 -28.77 25.60
C MET A 810 2.10 -27.48 24.78
N LYS A 811 3.13 -27.37 23.93
CA LYS A 811 3.26 -26.26 22.97
C LYS A 811 2.16 -26.33 21.90
N ALA A 812 1.95 -27.50 21.29
CA ALA A 812 0.89 -27.69 20.29
C ALA A 812 -0.51 -27.33 20.84
N ALA A 813 -0.76 -27.58 22.13
CA ALA A 813 -1.99 -27.15 22.79
C ALA A 813 -2.08 -25.62 23.01
N VAL A 814 -0.99 -24.93 23.36
CA VAL A 814 -0.95 -23.46 23.42
C VAL A 814 -1.24 -22.86 22.04
N ASP A 815 -0.56 -23.35 21.00
CA ASP A 815 -0.72 -22.88 19.63
C ASP A 815 -2.17 -23.15 19.13
N GLY A 816 -2.74 -24.31 19.48
CA GLY A 816 -4.12 -24.68 19.18
C GLY A 816 -5.18 -23.79 19.86
N TYR A 817 -5.06 -23.52 21.16
CA TYR A 817 -5.98 -22.59 21.85
C TYR A 817 -5.84 -21.15 21.35
N ALA A 818 -4.63 -20.71 20.98
CA ALA A 818 -4.43 -19.38 20.40
C ALA A 818 -5.13 -19.25 19.03
N LEU A 819 -5.09 -20.30 18.20
CA LEU A 819 -5.84 -20.38 16.95
C LEU A 819 -7.36 -20.48 17.18
N ALA A 820 -7.81 -21.26 18.17
CA ALA A 820 -9.22 -21.34 18.53
C ALA A 820 -9.79 -19.98 18.97
N LYS A 821 -9.05 -19.24 19.81
CA LYS A 821 -9.36 -17.85 20.19
C LYS A 821 -9.45 -16.94 18.96
N ALA A 822 -8.48 -16.99 18.06
CA ALA A 822 -8.47 -16.21 16.82
C ALA A 822 -9.61 -16.57 15.85
N ARG A 823 -10.24 -17.74 16.02
CA ARG A 823 -11.44 -18.20 15.28
C ARG A 823 -12.75 -18.00 16.04
N GLY A 824 -12.75 -17.26 17.16
CA GLY A 824 -13.97 -16.89 17.89
C GLY A 824 -14.36 -17.81 19.05
N ALA A 825 -13.47 -18.68 19.52
CA ALA A 825 -13.66 -19.31 20.84
C ALA A 825 -13.62 -18.26 21.96
N ASP A 826 -14.27 -18.58 23.09
CA ASP A 826 -14.30 -17.80 24.33
C ASP A 826 -12.90 -17.30 24.72
N ALA A 827 -12.69 -15.99 24.60
CA ALA A 827 -11.36 -15.38 24.71
C ALA A 827 -10.78 -15.46 26.13
N GLU A 828 -11.61 -15.30 27.16
CA GLU A 828 -11.20 -15.37 28.56
C GLU A 828 -10.86 -16.81 28.94
N ARG A 829 -11.71 -17.78 28.51
CA ARG A 829 -11.43 -19.22 28.67
C ARG A 829 -10.13 -19.65 27.98
N MET A 830 -9.87 -19.16 26.77
CA MET A 830 -8.66 -19.49 26.03
C MET A 830 -7.41 -18.85 26.65
N GLU A 831 -7.47 -17.59 27.07
CA GLU A 831 -6.37 -16.95 27.81
C GLU A 831 -6.04 -17.69 29.10
N GLU A 832 -7.05 -18.14 29.86
CA GLU A 832 -6.79 -18.90 31.09
C GLU A 832 -6.12 -20.25 30.81
N ARG A 833 -6.58 -21.00 29.79
CA ARG A 833 -5.95 -22.27 29.38
C ARG A 833 -4.51 -22.05 28.90
N ILE A 834 -4.27 -21.04 28.07
CA ILE A 834 -2.92 -20.68 27.58
C ILE A 834 -2.00 -20.32 28.76
N ALA A 835 -2.44 -19.46 29.69
CA ALA A 835 -1.64 -19.06 30.85
C ALA A 835 -1.35 -20.23 31.81
N ARG A 836 -2.28 -21.20 31.94
CA ARG A 836 -2.06 -22.45 32.68
C ARG A 836 -1.00 -23.33 32.00
N LEU A 837 -1.07 -23.51 30.67
CA LEU A 837 -0.10 -24.31 29.92
C LEU A 837 1.29 -23.68 29.85
N GLN A 838 1.40 -22.35 29.71
CA GLN A 838 2.70 -21.66 29.71
C GLN A 838 3.48 -21.86 31.02
N LYS A 839 2.76 -21.92 32.16
CA LYS A 839 3.36 -22.26 33.47
C LYS A 839 3.89 -23.70 33.50
N ILE A 840 3.18 -24.65 32.87
CA ILE A 840 3.63 -26.04 32.74
C ILE A 840 4.87 -26.14 31.84
N LEU A 841 4.87 -25.46 30.68
CA LEU A 841 6.01 -25.40 29.76
C LEU A 841 7.27 -24.83 30.43
N ALA A 842 7.14 -23.76 31.21
CA ALA A 842 8.26 -23.18 31.96
C ALA A 842 8.84 -24.16 33.00
N LEU A 843 7.98 -24.93 33.68
CA LEU A 843 8.43 -25.98 34.61
C LEU A 843 9.09 -27.16 33.88
N LEU A 844 8.56 -27.59 32.73
CA LEU A 844 9.13 -28.69 31.95
C LEU A 844 10.53 -28.36 31.42
N ARG A 845 10.74 -27.15 30.88
CA ARG A 845 12.08 -26.69 30.45
C ARG A 845 13.09 -26.75 31.58
N LYS A 846 12.74 -26.22 32.76
CA LYS A 846 13.58 -26.29 33.96
C LYS A 846 13.88 -27.73 34.40
N CYS A 847 12.94 -28.66 34.19
CA CYS A 847 13.20 -30.09 34.43
C CYS A 847 14.17 -30.66 33.39
N ARG A 848 14.01 -30.33 32.10
CA ARG A 848 14.90 -30.79 31.02
C ARG A 848 16.32 -30.26 31.22
N GLU A 849 16.49 -28.97 31.48
CA GLU A 849 17.77 -28.33 31.81
C GLU A 849 18.50 -29.04 32.97
N ALA A 850 17.77 -29.43 34.01
CA ALA A 850 18.34 -30.19 35.13
C ALA A 850 18.68 -31.64 34.77
N ILE A 851 17.88 -32.32 33.94
CA ILE A 851 18.19 -33.66 33.41
C ILE A 851 19.45 -33.61 32.52
N GLU A 852 19.59 -32.58 31.69
CA GLU A 852 20.76 -32.35 30.85
C GLU A 852 22.01 -32.04 31.69
N ALA A 853 21.88 -31.24 32.75
CA ALA A 853 22.96 -30.98 33.70
C ALA A 853 23.38 -32.21 34.53
N GLU A 854 22.48 -33.16 34.79
CA GLU A 854 22.81 -34.42 35.46
C GLU A 854 23.41 -35.45 34.49
N LEU A 855 22.96 -35.50 33.23
CA LEU A 855 23.55 -36.33 32.17
C LEU A 855 25.01 -35.95 31.84
N ALA A 856 25.35 -34.67 32.01
CA ALA A 856 26.68 -34.10 31.76
C ALA A 856 27.73 -34.41 32.84
N LYS A 857 27.33 -34.98 33.99
CA LYS A 857 28.23 -35.46 35.06
C LYS A 857 28.59 -36.93 34.85
#